data_AF-A0A2J6SZ55-F1
#
_entry.id   AF-A0A2J6SZ55-F1
#
_cell.length_a   1.000
_cell.length_b   1.000
_cell.length_c   1.000
_cell.angle_alpha   90.00
_cell.angle_beta   90.00
_cell.angle_gamma   90.00
#
_symmetry.space_group_name_H-M   'P 1'
#
loop_
_entity.id
_entity.type
_entity.pdbx_description
1 polymer ?
#
loop_
_entity_poly.entity_id
_entity_poly.type
_entity_poly.pdbx_seq_one_letter_code
_entity_poly.pdbx_strand_id
1 'polypeptide(L)'
;MDFLPLPEGLSEHELVPELPGAPYDNQGFSGYDVRQGWNVQLLREGNIRGARTEWNEYSQASLTEHGDDVHGFDGEQLVQFLVAPFIQNWIIYGLSQSALGHHISRDDTTFTRINERGEMRRYLTLKRLFGEFSARKEELAQDAQWHQEFPALLEEASWILADLDALHDELGAPVIPGPTAVVLSALLRTMQDHAIIWCFPHIIDTSAPSRVRWLDYKLRDEGWCPERIGRLRVELGPEGLYYASLLEVNKDGKNHDECSKSACVAYNVTNYDAYRQRHDTRYCDCRDEICTHDVDSCACRIAYDVESLTEKIRVSVMQGRIPLLIASHSDRRTELEVKDSHEGQEYIAISHVWSDGMGNPHQNGLRPCLIHFLDFCVQKLFEALKPGAEPIFWLDTICVPLLPREARDAAIESMRRVYTDASAVLVITQDLISRPLPSTFQETIVRICQSKWLKRLWTMQEGVLAKSLAFQFENHAIDYEFLDHQVHREIHATTDKSALVGSRATLMVSNLITMQGIDKSREDLFNSFWFNIRHRATSRLSDQAVCGSILCGLDLRPVLAADDEDKMRVFWKSCQDIPFGVFWANGPRFDLDTMRWAPKSFLHPSTWAVPPPKTGLTAKVLDDGLHFSGVNAFYLQSVDLPSLEDSMIEFQAGVDPTAYTMLLTKNVDNPSWNSLRPFWKCVCLLWHELPHSGGFSHGVLVSYSGVDEQELCAEPPHAQQTVLRSRWLAQVNIFAKGGDWDAFVASFPTRYGKDGDLLPRQAVDVIVHPSRPQKISKEREWCIY
;
A
#
# COMPACT_ATOMS: atom_id res chain seq x y z
N MET A 1 15.10 15.60 14.01
CA MET A 1 14.71 15.29 12.60
C MET A 1 15.39 16.22 11.60
N ASP A 2 16.33 17.08 12.02
CA ASP A 2 16.99 18.11 11.21
C ASP A 2 17.94 17.60 10.12
N PHE A 3 18.14 16.28 10.06
CA PHE A 3 18.77 15.64 8.92
C PHE A 3 17.80 15.55 7.75
N LEU A 4 16.48 15.47 7.94
CA LEU A 4 15.47 15.43 6.87
C LEU A 4 15.18 16.82 6.27
N PRO A 5 14.62 16.90 5.06
CA PRO A 5 14.13 18.14 4.47
C PRO A 5 12.86 18.62 5.17
N LEU A 6 12.62 19.93 5.08
CA LEU A 6 11.36 20.56 5.46
C LEU A 6 10.52 20.86 4.21
N PRO A 7 9.19 20.77 4.30
CA PRO A 7 8.30 21.40 3.34
C PRO A 7 8.54 22.90 3.19
N GLU A 8 8.14 23.44 2.04
CA GLU A 8 8.14 24.86 1.77
C GLU A 8 7.31 25.62 2.82
N GLY A 9 7.87 26.72 3.33
CA GLY A 9 7.23 27.55 4.35
C GLY A 9 7.48 27.12 5.80
N LEU A 10 8.06 25.94 6.05
CA LEU A 10 8.48 25.52 7.39
C LEU A 10 9.96 25.82 7.63
N SER A 11 10.26 26.39 8.81
CA SER A 11 11.63 26.79 9.18
C SER A 11 12.33 25.82 10.13
N GLU A 12 11.58 24.99 10.86
CA GLU A 12 12.15 24.05 11.82
C GLU A 12 11.30 22.79 11.98
N HIS A 13 11.96 21.70 12.39
CA HIS A 13 11.32 20.46 12.81
C HIS A 13 10.92 20.53 14.29
N GLU A 14 10.03 19.62 14.70
CA GLU A 14 9.80 19.31 16.11
C GLU A 14 11.12 18.98 16.82
N LEU A 15 11.37 19.67 17.92
CA LEU A 15 12.59 19.52 18.71
C LEU A 15 12.53 18.23 19.54
N VAL A 16 13.51 17.36 19.37
CA VAL A 16 13.60 16.10 20.13
C VAL A 16 14.64 16.27 21.23
N PRO A 17 14.30 16.06 22.52
CA PRO A 17 15.23 16.26 23.62
C PRO A 17 16.35 15.20 23.61
N GLU A 18 17.55 15.61 24.05
CA GLU A 18 18.54 14.65 24.55
C GLU A 18 17.98 14.08 25.86
N LEU A 19 17.89 12.76 25.96
CA LEU A 19 17.39 12.11 27.17
C LEU A 19 18.54 11.89 28.16
N PRO A 20 18.33 12.18 29.46
CA PRO A 20 19.40 12.07 30.44
C PRO A 20 19.73 10.61 30.73
N GLY A 21 20.99 10.22 30.51
CA GLY A 21 21.43 8.85 30.72
C GLY A 21 22.95 8.69 30.73
N ALA A 22 23.40 7.49 31.05
CA ALA A 22 24.81 7.13 31.12
C ALA A 22 25.57 7.54 29.83
N PRO A 23 26.77 8.14 29.94
CA PRO A 23 27.61 8.47 28.79
C PRO A 23 27.78 7.28 27.84
N TYR A 24 27.71 7.54 26.54
CA TYR A 24 28.05 6.54 25.54
C TYR A 24 29.53 6.16 25.69
N ASP A 25 29.82 4.87 25.82
CA ASP A 25 31.13 4.35 26.17
C ASP A 25 32.13 4.33 25.01
N ASN A 26 31.68 4.69 23.80
CA ASN A 26 32.52 4.79 22.62
C ASN A 26 33.20 3.47 22.21
N GLN A 27 32.63 2.32 22.61
CA GLN A 27 33.12 0.98 22.28
C GLN A 27 32.32 0.28 21.17
N GLY A 28 31.57 1.03 20.35
CA GLY A 28 30.80 0.53 19.22
C GLY A 28 29.42 -0.02 19.61
N PHE A 29 28.62 -0.34 18.58
CA PHE A 29 27.23 -0.80 18.72
C PHE A 29 27.12 -2.16 19.43
N SER A 30 27.91 -3.15 19.01
CA SER A 30 27.75 -4.53 19.51
C SER A 30 28.12 -4.66 20.99
N GLY A 31 27.26 -5.32 21.77
CA GLY A 31 27.43 -5.55 23.20
C GLY A 31 27.27 -4.31 24.09
N TYR A 32 26.76 -3.19 23.55
CA TYR A 32 26.50 -1.98 24.34
C TYR A 32 25.49 -2.24 25.46
N ASP A 33 24.46 -3.04 25.21
CA ASP A 33 23.50 -3.49 26.24
C ASP A 33 24.21 -4.09 27.45
N VAL A 34 25.06 -5.10 27.23
CA VAL A 34 25.77 -5.79 28.31
C VAL A 34 26.68 -4.84 29.08
N ARG A 35 27.41 -3.95 28.38
CA ARG A 35 28.29 -2.96 29.02
C ARG A 35 27.52 -1.92 29.84
N GLN A 36 26.31 -1.60 29.43
CA GLN A 36 25.40 -0.75 30.20
C GLN A 36 24.58 -1.54 31.23
N GLY A 37 24.79 -2.86 31.35
CA GLY A 37 24.13 -3.78 32.28
C GLY A 37 22.64 -4.03 31.95
N TRP A 38 22.31 -3.99 30.67
CA TRP A 38 21.02 -4.39 30.12
C TRP A 38 21.13 -5.77 29.46
N ASN A 39 20.04 -6.52 29.50
CA ASN A 39 19.77 -7.68 28.68
C ASN A 39 18.69 -7.28 27.68
N VAL A 40 19.11 -6.93 26.46
CA VAL A 40 18.18 -6.42 25.43
C VAL A 40 17.13 -7.45 25.04
N GLN A 41 17.45 -8.75 25.11
CA GLN A 41 16.51 -9.80 24.77
C GLN A 41 15.30 -9.82 25.73
N LEU A 42 15.57 -9.77 27.05
CA LEU A 42 14.50 -9.65 28.05
C LEU A 42 13.70 -8.35 27.89
N LEU A 43 14.37 -7.26 27.49
CA LEU A 43 13.71 -5.98 27.25
C LEU A 43 12.72 -6.07 26.07
N ARG A 44 13.15 -6.65 24.95
CA ARG A 44 12.33 -6.89 23.75
C ARG A 44 11.14 -7.81 24.03
N GLU A 45 11.28 -8.73 24.97
CA GLU A 45 10.21 -9.64 25.41
C GLU A 45 9.18 -8.99 26.34
N GLY A 46 9.40 -7.73 26.76
CA GLY A 46 8.54 -7.00 27.69
C GLY A 46 8.91 -7.18 29.17
N ASN A 47 9.96 -7.95 29.48
CA ASN A 47 10.46 -8.13 30.85
C ASN A 47 11.41 -6.97 31.25
N ILE A 48 10.87 -5.76 31.33
CA ILE A 48 11.64 -4.53 31.55
C ILE A 48 12.46 -4.58 32.85
N ARG A 49 11.86 -5.06 33.95
CA ARG A 49 12.56 -5.13 35.25
C ARG A 49 13.66 -6.17 35.26
N GLY A 50 13.43 -7.34 34.64
CA GLY A 50 14.42 -8.39 34.53
C GLY A 50 15.53 -8.05 33.52
N ALA A 51 15.28 -7.12 32.61
CA ALA A 51 16.24 -6.69 31.62
C ALA A 51 17.37 -5.83 32.18
N ARG A 52 17.29 -5.31 33.40
CA ARG A 52 18.34 -4.48 34.01
C ARG A 52 18.94 -5.17 35.22
N THR A 53 20.27 -5.30 35.22
CA THR A 53 21.02 -5.71 36.41
C THR A 53 20.80 -4.69 37.52
N GLU A 54 20.47 -5.15 38.73
CA GLU A 54 20.26 -4.27 39.90
C GLU A 54 19.20 -3.18 39.65
N TRP A 55 18.05 -3.56 39.07
CA TRP A 55 16.96 -2.63 38.71
C TRP A 55 16.56 -1.70 39.87
N ASN A 56 16.51 -2.19 41.11
CA ASN A 56 16.09 -1.37 42.25
C ASN A 56 17.12 -0.29 42.57
N GLU A 57 18.40 -0.64 42.60
CA GLU A 57 19.51 0.29 42.82
C GLU A 57 19.61 1.31 41.68
N TYR A 58 19.52 0.84 40.43
CA TYR A 58 19.55 1.69 39.25
C TYR A 58 18.39 2.69 39.22
N SER A 59 17.15 2.22 39.43
CA SER A 59 15.97 3.09 39.43
C SER A 59 16.02 4.11 40.58
N GLN A 60 16.44 3.71 41.78
CA GLN A 60 16.61 4.65 42.89
C GLN A 60 17.71 5.67 42.64
N ALA A 61 18.86 5.26 42.11
CA ALA A 61 19.95 6.17 41.77
C ALA A 61 19.51 7.19 40.72
N SER A 62 18.87 6.75 39.63
CA SER A 62 18.35 7.63 38.59
C SER A 62 17.31 8.62 39.11
N LEU A 63 16.41 8.19 40.00
CA LEU A 63 15.44 9.09 40.63
C LEU A 63 16.10 10.11 41.56
N THR A 64 17.16 9.72 42.29
CA THR A 64 17.87 10.60 43.22
C THR A 64 18.67 11.68 42.49
N GLU A 65 19.31 11.32 41.36
CA GLU A 65 20.09 12.26 40.54
C GLU A 65 19.24 13.35 39.88
N HIS A 66 17.95 13.09 39.64
CA HIS A 66 17.06 13.99 38.90
C HIS A 66 16.02 14.72 39.77
N GLY A 67 16.04 14.51 41.10
CA GLY A 67 15.34 15.35 42.09
C GLY A 67 13.83 15.52 41.87
N ASP A 68 13.34 16.76 42.06
CA ASP A 68 11.91 17.12 41.99
C ASP A 68 11.28 16.92 40.58
N ASP A 69 12.08 16.81 39.51
CA ASP A 69 11.61 16.69 38.13
C ASP A 69 10.95 15.33 37.81
N VAL A 70 11.17 14.32 38.66
CA VAL A 70 10.63 12.96 38.54
C VAL A 70 9.59 12.61 39.62
N HIS A 71 9.30 13.55 40.53
CA HIS A 71 8.27 13.35 41.55
C HIS A 71 6.87 13.34 40.92
N GLY A 72 6.25 12.15 40.91
CA GLY A 72 4.89 11.95 40.39
C GLY A 72 4.80 11.17 39.09
N PHE A 73 5.92 10.61 38.61
CA PHE A 73 5.87 9.68 37.48
C PHE A 73 5.02 8.46 37.81
N ASP A 74 4.11 8.11 36.91
CA ASP A 74 3.45 6.82 36.93
C ASP A 74 4.42 5.71 36.48
N GLY A 75 3.94 4.45 36.49
CA GLY A 75 4.76 3.31 36.11
C GLY A 75 5.27 3.37 34.67
N GLU A 76 4.52 3.98 33.75
CA GLU A 76 4.84 4.08 32.33
C GLU A 76 5.89 5.16 32.08
N GLN A 77 5.71 6.33 32.69
CA GLN A 77 6.65 7.44 32.66
C GLN A 77 8.00 7.05 33.26
N LEU A 78 7.99 6.25 34.34
CA LEU A 78 9.22 5.69 34.91
C LEU A 78 9.94 4.73 33.95
N VAL A 79 9.20 3.88 33.23
CA VAL A 79 9.79 3.00 32.21
C VAL A 79 10.44 3.82 31.09
N GLN A 80 9.73 4.81 30.54
CA GLN A 80 10.27 5.67 29.49
C GLN A 80 11.53 6.39 29.98
N PHE A 81 11.49 6.95 31.19
CA PHE A 81 12.60 7.67 31.78
C PHE A 81 13.85 6.81 31.96
N LEU A 82 13.70 5.53 32.31
CA LEU A 82 14.82 4.63 32.56
C LEU A 82 15.34 3.94 31.30
N VAL A 83 14.45 3.56 30.37
CA VAL A 83 14.82 2.75 29.19
C VAL A 83 15.21 3.62 28.00
N ALA A 84 14.48 4.71 27.73
CA ALA A 84 14.66 5.48 26.52
C ALA A 84 16.04 6.17 26.37
N PRO A 85 16.70 6.68 27.44
CA PRO A 85 18.05 7.22 27.30
C PRO A 85 19.07 6.17 26.84
N PHE A 86 18.95 4.94 27.34
CA PHE A 86 19.81 3.82 26.94
C PHE A 86 19.63 3.51 25.45
N ILE A 87 18.38 3.37 24.98
CA ILE A 87 18.09 3.09 23.57
C ILE A 87 18.48 4.27 22.67
N GLN A 88 18.19 5.52 23.08
CA GLN A 88 18.58 6.72 22.33
C GLN A 88 20.10 6.76 22.11
N ASN A 89 20.88 6.54 23.17
CA ASN A 89 22.34 6.55 23.07
C ASN A 89 22.86 5.40 22.21
N TRP A 90 22.31 4.20 22.36
CA TRP A 90 22.73 3.03 21.60
C TRP A 90 22.51 3.23 20.10
N ILE A 91 21.31 3.63 19.71
CA ILE A 91 20.96 3.76 18.29
C ILE A 91 21.70 4.95 17.67
N ILE A 92 21.71 6.12 18.31
CA ILE A 92 22.36 7.32 17.73
C ILE A 92 23.87 7.14 17.68
N TYR A 93 24.50 6.90 18.82
CA TYR A 93 25.97 6.91 18.91
C TYR A 93 26.58 5.59 18.42
N GLY A 94 25.95 4.46 18.74
CA GLY A 94 26.40 3.15 18.30
C GLY A 94 26.39 3.01 16.78
N LEU A 95 25.26 3.30 16.13
CA LEU A 95 25.18 3.20 14.67
C LEU A 95 26.05 4.25 13.99
N SER A 96 26.10 5.48 14.50
CA SER A 96 26.94 6.53 13.90
C SER A 96 28.44 6.21 14.03
N GLN A 97 28.88 5.68 15.18
CA GLN A 97 30.27 5.23 15.35
C GLN A 97 30.60 4.07 14.41
N SER A 98 29.71 3.08 14.29
CA SER A 98 29.88 1.96 13.36
C SER A 98 29.84 2.40 11.90
N ALA A 99 29.03 3.42 11.57
CA ALA A 99 28.94 3.97 10.22
C ALA A 99 30.18 4.78 9.83
N LEU A 100 30.75 5.54 10.76
CA LEU A 100 31.83 6.50 10.51
C LEU A 100 33.22 5.99 10.93
N GLY A 101 33.31 4.93 11.73
CA GLY A 101 34.60 4.38 12.17
C GLY A 101 35.41 5.29 13.11
N HIS A 102 34.80 6.30 13.73
CA HIS A 102 35.44 7.16 14.73
C HIS A 102 34.52 7.48 15.90
N HIS A 103 35.11 7.98 16.99
CA HIS A 103 34.38 8.38 18.19
C HIS A 103 33.38 9.50 17.92
N ILE A 104 32.19 9.38 18.52
CA ILE A 104 31.12 10.36 18.39
C ILE A 104 30.99 11.12 19.71
N SER A 105 31.17 12.45 19.66
CA SER A 105 30.96 13.30 20.82
C SER A 105 29.48 13.64 20.98
N ARG A 106 29.01 13.73 22.23
CA ARG A 106 27.65 14.24 22.53
C ARG A 106 27.46 15.66 22.01
N ASP A 107 28.50 16.50 22.08
CA ASP A 107 28.46 17.89 21.60
C ASP A 107 28.34 17.98 20.07
N ASP A 108 28.72 16.94 19.32
CA ASP A 108 28.52 16.89 17.86
C ASP A 108 27.07 16.56 17.48
N THR A 109 26.27 16.11 18.45
CA THR A 109 24.91 15.59 18.24
C THR A 109 23.84 16.34 18.99
N THR A 110 24.21 17.41 19.68
CA THR A 110 23.28 18.15 20.52
C THR A 110 23.48 19.65 20.43
N PHE A 111 22.42 20.40 20.72
CA PHE A 111 22.47 21.85 20.89
C PHE A 111 21.53 22.27 22.02
N THR A 112 21.71 23.47 22.54
CA THR A 112 20.94 23.98 23.67
C THR A 112 19.98 25.09 23.22
N ARG A 113 18.73 25.04 23.68
CA ARG A 113 17.72 26.08 23.43
C ARG A 113 16.88 26.29 24.69
N ILE A 114 16.38 27.51 24.86
CA ILE A 114 15.43 27.84 25.92
C ILE A 114 14.05 27.32 25.48
N ASN A 115 13.42 26.47 26.30
CA ASN A 115 12.09 25.96 26.04
C ASN A 115 11.00 27.02 26.31
N GLU A 116 9.74 26.71 26.04
CA GLU A 116 8.60 27.62 26.25
C GLU A 116 8.43 28.07 27.71
N ARG A 117 8.99 27.31 28.67
CA ARG A 117 8.95 27.61 30.11
C ARG A 117 10.13 28.48 30.57
N GLY A 118 11.02 28.88 29.67
CA GLY A 118 12.21 29.65 30.00
C GLY A 118 13.40 28.82 30.51
N GLU A 119 13.31 27.49 30.44
CA GLU A 119 14.36 26.59 30.90
C GLU A 119 15.34 26.27 29.78
N MET A 120 16.63 26.29 30.09
CA MET A 120 17.66 25.87 29.16
C MET A 120 17.65 24.34 29.02
N ARG A 121 17.30 23.82 27.85
CA ARG A 121 17.26 22.38 27.56
C ARG A 121 18.13 22.01 26.36
N ARG A 122 18.56 20.76 26.32
CA ARG A 122 19.39 20.21 25.24
C ARG A 122 18.55 19.33 24.31
N TYR A 123 18.82 19.45 23.02
CA TYR A 123 18.08 18.81 21.93
C TYR A 123 19.04 18.14 20.97
N LEU A 124 18.57 17.10 20.29
CA LEU A 124 19.34 16.35 19.31
C LEU A 124 19.47 17.13 17.99
N THR A 125 20.66 17.09 17.39
CA THR A 125 20.95 17.45 16.00
C THR A 125 21.74 16.33 15.35
N LEU A 126 21.26 15.82 14.21
CA LEU A 126 21.93 14.72 13.49
C LEU A 126 22.41 15.15 12.11
N LYS A 127 22.19 16.41 11.74
CA LYS A 127 22.52 16.98 10.44
C LYS A 127 24.00 16.81 10.09
N ARG A 128 24.91 17.08 11.03
CA ARG A 128 26.36 16.95 10.78
C ARG A 128 26.78 15.49 10.59
N LEU A 129 26.34 14.61 11.48
CA LEU A 129 26.67 13.18 11.40
C LEU A 129 26.18 12.55 10.11
N PHE A 130 24.91 12.81 9.75
CA PHE A 130 24.34 12.26 8.53
C PHE A 130 24.99 12.84 7.27
N GLY A 131 25.35 14.13 7.30
CA GLY A 131 26.12 14.77 6.23
C GLY A 131 27.50 14.13 6.03
N GLU A 132 28.20 13.78 7.12
CA GLU A 132 29.48 13.06 7.04
C GLU A 132 29.31 11.65 6.47
N PHE A 133 28.34 10.90 6.98
CA PHE A 133 28.02 9.56 6.51
C PHE A 133 27.73 9.56 5.00
N SER A 134 26.92 10.52 4.55
CA SER A 134 26.55 10.69 3.15
C SER A 134 27.73 11.09 2.26
N ALA A 135 28.65 11.91 2.77
CA ALA A 135 29.83 12.35 2.02
C ALA A 135 30.86 11.23 1.80
N ARG A 136 30.88 10.21 2.68
CA ARG A 136 31.83 9.10 2.63
C ARG A 136 31.34 7.89 1.84
N LYS A 137 30.23 8.00 1.10
CA LYS A 137 29.60 6.88 0.38
C LYS A 137 30.56 6.07 -0.49
N GLU A 138 31.50 6.71 -1.20
CA GLU A 138 32.46 6.03 -2.08
C GLU A 138 33.55 5.29 -1.31
N GLU A 139 33.98 5.85 -0.18
CA GLU A 139 34.94 5.23 0.74
C GLU A 139 34.31 4.00 1.41
N LEU A 140 33.11 4.17 1.98
CA LEU A 140 32.34 3.10 2.61
C LEU A 140 31.97 2.00 1.61
N ALA A 141 31.70 2.35 0.35
CA ALA A 141 31.44 1.41 -0.73
C ALA A 141 32.69 0.59 -1.17
N GLN A 142 33.88 0.85 -0.61
CA GLN A 142 35.08 0.06 -0.85
C GLN A 142 35.54 -0.75 0.38
N ASP A 143 34.96 -0.51 1.56
CA ASP A 143 35.35 -1.19 2.79
C ASP A 143 34.62 -2.53 2.95
N ALA A 144 35.30 -3.61 2.57
CA ALA A 144 34.75 -4.96 2.62
C ALA A 144 34.30 -5.42 4.02
N GLN A 145 34.93 -4.94 5.09
CA GLN A 145 34.52 -5.27 6.45
C GLN A 145 33.22 -4.54 6.78
N TRP A 146 33.16 -3.25 6.45
CA TRP A 146 31.96 -2.44 6.62
C TRP A 146 30.77 -3.00 5.81
N HIS A 147 31.00 -3.45 4.57
CA HIS A 147 29.99 -4.14 3.74
C HIS A 147 29.35 -5.33 4.43
N GLN A 148 30.15 -6.10 5.17
CA GLN A 148 29.69 -7.32 5.81
C GLN A 148 28.97 -7.04 7.14
N GLU A 149 29.46 -6.08 7.92
CA GLU A 149 29.02 -5.87 9.30
C GLU A 149 27.87 -4.87 9.41
N PHE A 150 27.93 -3.73 8.70
CA PHE A 150 27.00 -2.63 8.92
C PHE A 150 25.52 -2.96 8.61
N PRO A 151 25.17 -3.71 7.54
CA PRO A 151 23.79 -4.15 7.31
C PRO A 151 23.20 -4.93 8.49
N ALA A 152 24.00 -5.81 9.11
CA ALA A 152 23.54 -6.61 10.25
C ALA A 152 23.27 -5.74 11.48
N LEU A 153 24.07 -4.69 11.70
CA LEU A 153 23.84 -3.72 12.79
C LEU A 153 22.56 -2.90 12.57
N LEU A 154 22.31 -2.46 11.34
CA LEU A 154 21.07 -1.78 10.97
C LEU A 154 19.85 -2.69 11.15
N GLU A 155 19.97 -3.96 10.77
CA GLU A 155 18.92 -4.96 10.97
C GLU A 155 18.65 -5.18 12.47
N GLU A 156 19.68 -5.41 13.28
CA GLU A 156 19.56 -5.57 14.74
C GLU A 156 18.87 -4.36 15.39
N ALA A 157 19.31 -3.15 15.06
CA ALA A 157 18.68 -1.90 15.50
C ALA A 157 17.20 -1.81 15.10
N SER A 158 16.87 -2.25 13.88
CA SER A 158 15.49 -2.28 13.37
C SER A 158 14.61 -3.17 14.22
N TRP A 159 15.08 -4.38 14.50
CA TRP A 159 14.37 -5.35 15.33
C TRP A 159 14.18 -4.86 16.77
N ILE A 160 15.21 -4.24 17.38
CA ILE A 160 15.09 -3.65 18.71
C ILE A 160 13.97 -2.59 18.73
N LEU A 161 13.98 -1.65 17.79
CA LEU A 161 12.96 -0.59 17.74
C LEU A 161 11.56 -1.11 17.39
N ALA A 162 11.47 -2.16 16.56
CA ALA A 162 10.20 -2.78 16.20
C ALA A 162 9.56 -3.50 17.39
N ASP A 163 10.36 -4.26 18.15
CA ASP A 163 9.88 -5.00 19.32
C ASP A 163 9.48 -4.04 20.46
N LEU A 164 10.28 -3.00 20.73
CA LEU A 164 9.93 -1.99 21.72
C LEU A 164 8.66 -1.20 21.37
N ASP A 165 8.46 -0.92 20.08
CA ASP A 165 7.22 -0.31 19.59
C ASP A 165 6.02 -1.28 19.71
N ALA A 166 6.25 -2.60 19.54
CA ALA A 166 5.22 -3.62 19.70
C ALA A 166 4.66 -3.71 21.13
N LEU A 167 5.47 -3.38 22.14
CA LEU A 167 5.04 -3.33 23.53
C LEU A 167 4.06 -2.19 23.84
N HIS A 168 3.90 -1.19 22.96
CA HIS A 168 2.98 -0.07 23.18
C HIS A 168 1.57 -0.56 23.53
N ASP A 169 1.02 -1.48 22.74
CA ASP A 169 -0.37 -1.94 22.90
C ASP A 169 -0.56 -2.77 24.18
N GLU A 170 0.47 -3.52 24.58
CA GLU A 170 0.45 -4.33 25.81
C GLU A 170 0.59 -3.47 27.07
N LEU A 171 1.40 -2.41 27.00
CA LEU A 171 1.69 -1.51 28.12
C LEU A 171 0.73 -0.32 28.20
N GLY A 172 -0.06 -0.05 27.16
CA GLY A 172 -0.93 1.13 27.06
C GLY A 172 -0.19 2.44 26.79
N ALA A 173 1.14 2.41 26.70
CA ALA A 173 1.99 3.57 26.45
C ALA A 173 3.31 3.15 25.77
N PRO A 174 3.97 4.06 25.02
CA PRO A 174 5.20 3.72 24.33
C PRO A 174 6.37 3.55 25.32
N VAL A 175 7.28 2.61 25.06
CA VAL A 175 8.50 2.43 25.86
C VAL A 175 9.51 3.56 25.65
N ILE A 176 9.52 4.13 24.44
CA ILE A 176 10.37 5.27 24.06
C ILE A 176 9.44 6.46 23.81
N PRO A 177 9.74 7.67 24.35
CA PRO A 177 8.95 8.87 24.08
C PRO A 177 8.72 9.07 22.57
N GLY A 178 7.50 9.40 22.20
CA GLY A 178 7.05 9.46 20.80
C GLY A 178 8.00 10.17 19.83
N PRO A 179 8.34 11.45 20.05
CA PRO A 179 9.28 12.18 19.18
C PRO A 179 10.66 11.52 19.09
N THR A 180 11.11 10.88 20.17
CA THR A 180 12.35 10.09 20.19
C THR A 180 12.21 8.82 19.36
N ALA A 181 11.11 8.07 19.49
CA ALA A 181 10.88 6.87 18.68
C ALA A 181 10.84 7.18 17.17
N VAL A 182 10.23 8.32 16.80
CA VAL A 182 10.21 8.82 15.42
C VAL A 182 11.63 9.11 14.92
N VAL A 183 12.44 9.86 15.68
CA VAL A 183 13.80 10.23 15.22
C VAL A 183 14.71 9.02 15.09
N LEU A 184 14.62 8.05 16.00
CA LEU A 184 15.43 6.83 15.93
C LEU A 184 15.04 5.97 14.72
N SER A 185 13.74 5.78 14.50
CA SER A 185 13.24 4.98 13.39
C SER A 185 13.51 5.65 12.04
N ALA A 186 13.33 6.97 11.95
CA ALA A 186 13.64 7.74 10.75
C ALA A 186 15.14 7.79 10.45
N LEU A 187 15.99 7.95 11.46
CA LEU A 187 17.46 7.88 11.28
C LEU A 187 17.85 6.53 10.71
N LEU A 188 17.40 5.45 11.36
CA LEU A 188 17.71 4.09 10.95
C LEU A 188 17.28 3.83 9.51
N ARG A 189 16.03 4.16 9.18
CA ARG A 189 15.49 3.97 7.83
C ARG A 189 16.24 4.79 6.79
N THR A 190 16.59 6.03 7.10
CA THR A 190 17.35 6.90 6.20
C THR A 190 18.78 6.39 5.98
N MET A 191 19.42 5.80 7.00
CA MET A 191 20.72 5.14 6.88
C MET A 191 20.65 3.84 6.07
N GLN A 192 19.63 3.00 6.30
CA GLN A 192 19.37 1.78 5.52
C GLN A 192 19.18 2.11 4.04
N ASP A 193 18.35 3.12 3.76
CA ASP A 193 18.13 3.58 2.40
C ASP A 193 19.45 4.01 1.80
N HIS A 194 20.21 4.86 2.50
CA HIS A 194 21.52 5.35 2.09
C HIS A 194 22.42 4.19 1.67
N ALA A 195 22.56 3.21 2.55
CA ALA A 195 23.36 2.02 2.35
C ALA A 195 22.90 1.22 1.13
N ILE A 196 21.59 0.92 0.98
CA ILE A 196 21.06 0.12 -0.12
C ILE A 196 21.32 0.78 -1.48
N ILE A 197 20.92 2.04 -1.71
CA ILE A 197 21.02 2.61 -3.07
C ILE A 197 22.47 2.97 -3.44
N TRP A 198 23.32 3.34 -2.47
CA TRP A 198 24.66 3.87 -2.78
C TRP A 198 25.81 2.94 -2.46
N CYS A 199 25.74 2.22 -1.35
CA CYS A 199 26.82 1.35 -0.91
C CYS A 199 26.60 -0.10 -1.34
N PHE A 200 25.34 -0.55 -1.39
CA PHE A 200 24.92 -1.95 -1.53
C PHE A 200 23.77 -2.15 -2.54
N PRO A 201 23.89 -1.70 -3.80
CA PRO A 201 22.76 -1.68 -4.76
C PRO A 201 22.19 -3.06 -5.13
N HIS A 202 22.78 -4.16 -4.64
CA HIS A 202 22.34 -5.53 -4.88
C HIS A 202 21.76 -6.22 -3.65
N ILE A 203 21.71 -5.56 -2.49
CA ILE A 203 21.11 -6.11 -1.28
C ILE A 203 19.60 -5.84 -1.26
N ILE A 204 18.83 -6.88 -1.01
CA ILE A 204 17.38 -6.77 -0.77
C ILE A 204 17.16 -6.38 0.69
N ASP A 205 16.37 -5.33 0.93
CA ASP A 205 15.97 -4.93 2.28
C ASP A 205 15.06 -5.99 2.90
N THR A 206 15.54 -6.68 3.94
CA THR A 206 14.78 -7.67 4.72
C THR A 206 14.35 -7.13 6.08
N SER A 207 14.61 -5.85 6.39
CA SER A 207 14.35 -5.30 7.71
C SER A 207 12.86 -5.12 7.99
N ALA A 208 12.47 -5.26 9.26
CA ALA A 208 11.12 -4.99 9.74
C ALA A 208 11.08 -3.60 10.39
N PRO A 209 10.79 -2.52 9.64
CA PRO A 209 10.82 -1.18 10.19
C PRO A 209 9.81 -1.03 11.33
N SER A 210 10.23 -0.38 12.42
CA SER A 210 9.34 0.01 13.51
C SER A 210 8.15 0.82 12.97
N ARG A 211 6.94 0.52 13.46
CA ARG A 211 5.74 1.22 13.00
C ARG A 211 5.62 2.62 13.59
N VAL A 212 6.28 2.85 14.72
CA VAL A 212 6.15 4.06 15.52
C VAL A 212 4.67 4.36 15.81
N ARG A 213 3.98 3.42 16.50
CA ARG A 213 2.54 3.48 16.79
C ARG A 213 2.11 4.79 17.44
N TRP A 214 2.98 5.41 18.21
CA TRP A 214 2.70 6.73 18.77
C TRP A 214 2.36 7.77 17.69
N LEU A 215 3.08 7.78 16.56
CA LEU A 215 2.79 8.71 15.47
C LEU A 215 1.45 8.37 14.81
N ASP A 216 1.13 7.08 14.65
CA ASP A 216 -0.19 6.66 14.17
C ASP A 216 -1.31 7.19 15.07
N TYR A 217 -1.19 7.03 16.39
CA TYR A 217 -2.19 7.51 17.36
C TYR A 217 -2.31 9.03 17.35
N LYS A 218 -1.18 9.74 17.38
CA LYS A 218 -1.15 11.21 17.29
C LYS A 218 -1.91 11.69 16.05
N LEU A 219 -1.63 11.11 14.88
CA LEU A 219 -2.28 11.51 13.63
C LEU A 219 -3.78 11.16 13.63
N ARG A 220 -4.17 10.01 14.20
CA ARG A 220 -5.60 9.66 14.36
C ARG A 220 -6.33 10.66 15.25
N ASP A 221 -5.73 11.07 16.36
CA ASP A 221 -6.30 12.07 17.27
C ASP A 221 -6.43 13.45 16.61
N GLU A 222 -5.54 13.74 15.64
CA GLU A 222 -5.61 14.93 14.78
C GLU A 222 -6.64 14.80 13.62
N GLY A 223 -7.35 13.68 13.52
CA GLY A 223 -8.41 13.43 12.55
C GLY A 223 -7.96 12.82 11.22
N TRP A 224 -6.75 12.25 11.16
CA TRP A 224 -6.28 11.59 9.94
C TRP A 224 -6.99 10.26 9.68
N CYS A 225 -7.26 10.00 8.40
CA CYS A 225 -7.78 8.73 7.93
C CYS A 225 -6.85 7.54 8.30
N PRO A 226 -7.35 6.46 8.93
CA PRO A 226 -6.57 5.27 9.26
C PRO A 226 -5.86 4.63 8.06
N GLU A 227 -6.52 4.58 6.89
CA GLU A 227 -5.93 4.06 5.66
C GLU A 227 -4.79 4.96 5.17
N ARG A 228 -4.93 6.29 5.26
CA ARG A 228 -3.89 7.23 4.84
C ARG A 228 -2.62 7.03 5.66
N ILE A 229 -2.76 6.93 6.98
CA ILE A 229 -1.65 6.66 7.90
C ILE A 229 -0.98 5.33 7.53
N GLY A 230 -1.78 4.26 7.46
CA GLY A 230 -1.30 2.90 7.19
C GLY A 230 -0.53 2.80 5.88
N ARG A 231 -1.09 3.35 4.79
CA ARG A 231 -0.46 3.35 3.48
C ARG A 231 0.82 4.18 3.45
N LEU A 232 0.80 5.42 3.95
CA LEU A 232 2.00 6.28 3.90
C LEU A 232 3.14 5.67 4.72
N ARG A 233 2.84 5.07 5.87
CA ARG A 233 3.84 4.33 6.66
C ARG A 233 4.45 3.17 5.88
N VAL A 234 3.62 2.33 5.25
CA VAL A 234 4.08 1.15 4.50
C VAL A 234 4.89 1.56 3.27
N GLU A 235 4.42 2.55 2.52
CA GLU A 235 5.00 2.92 1.23
C GLU A 235 6.17 3.90 1.36
N LEU A 236 6.14 4.82 2.35
CA LEU A 236 7.17 5.86 2.51
C LEU A 236 8.04 5.69 3.77
N GLY A 237 7.72 4.78 4.69
CA GLY A 237 8.45 4.63 5.96
C GLY A 237 8.09 5.67 7.02
N PRO A 238 8.66 5.57 8.24
CA PRO A 238 8.40 6.50 9.34
C PRO A 238 8.83 7.95 9.04
N GLU A 239 9.96 8.14 8.35
CA GLU A 239 10.46 9.44 7.90
C GLU A 239 9.52 10.10 6.89
N GLY A 240 8.94 9.31 5.99
CA GLY A 240 7.99 9.79 5.00
C GLY A 240 6.60 10.06 5.57
N LEU A 241 6.12 9.24 6.51
CA LEU A 241 4.91 9.55 7.27
C LEU A 241 5.08 10.84 8.08
N TYR A 242 6.23 11.01 8.74
CA TYR A 242 6.55 12.24 9.46
C TYR A 242 6.58 13.45 8.52
N TYR A 243 7.31 13.39 7.41
CA TYR A 243 7.33 14.49 6.44
C TYR A 243 5.94 14.80 5.88
N ALA A 244 5.16 13.77 5.56
CA ALA A 244 3.78 13.92 5.11
C ALA A 244 2.91 14.62 6.17
N SER A 245 3.16 14.37 7.47
CA SER A 245 2.45 15.05 8.57
C SER A 245 2.77 16.54 8.70
N LEU A 246 3.94 16.97 8.22
CA LEU A 246 4.31 18.40 8.19
C LEU A 246 3.62 19.16 7.06
N LEU A 247 3.16 18.45 6.02
CA LEU A 247 2.34 19.05 4.97
C LEU A 247 0.95 19.28 5.55
N GLU A 248 0.56 20.55 5.67
CA GLU A 248 -0.72 20.97 6.26
C GLU A 248 -1.87 20.00 5.89
N VAL A 249 -2.47 19.46 6.94
CA VAL A 249 -3.61 18.55 6.83
C VAL A 249 -4.77 19.34 6.24
N ASN A 250 -5.14 19.04 5.01
CA ASN A 250 -6.49 19.37 4.57
C ASN A 250 -7.44 18.60 5.48
N LYS A 251 -7.99 19.28 6.48
CA LYS A 251 -9.26 18.90 7.10
C LYS A 251 -10.28 19.02 5.97
N ASP A 252 -10.38 17.97 5.17
CA ASP A 252 -11.23 17.89 3.98
C ASP A 252 -12.74 17.93 4.32
N GLY A 253 -13.07 18.10 5.61
CA GLY A 253 -14.42 18.16 6.13
C GLY A 253 -15.16 16.83 6.03
N LYS A 254 -14.46 15.73 5.70
CA LYS A 254 -15.07 14.40 5.58
C LYS A 254 -14.93 13.64 6.90
N ASN A 255 -15.92 12.77 7.15
CA ASN A 255 -15.87 11.83 8.25
C ASN A 255 -15.06 10.58 7.82
N HIS A 256 -14.00 10.27 8.57
CA HIS A 256 -13.14 9.09 8.36
C HIS A 256 -13.35 7.98 9.41
N ASP A 257 -14.38 8.07 10.27
CA ASP A 257 -14.67 7.10 11.33
C ASP A 257 -14.97 5.69 10.79
N GLU A 258 -15.57 5.60 9.60
CA GLU A 258 -15.88 4.33 8.93
C GLU A 258 -14.72 3.77 8.11
N CYS A 259 -13.59 4.49 8.03
CA CYS A 259 -12.42 4.04 7.29
C CYS A 259 -11.66 2.95 8.06
N SER A 260 -11.23 1.92 7.34
CA SER A 260 -10.34 0.88 7.87
C SER A 260 -8.87 1.24 7.61
N LYS A 261 -7.92 0.43 8.07
CA LYS A 261 -6.50 0.58 7.67
C LYS A 261 -6.25 0.27 6.19
N SER A 262 -7.18 -0.42 5.54
CA SER A 262 -7.05 -0.94 4.18
C SER A 262 -7.85 -0.17 3.13
N ALA A 263 -8.85 0.62 3.54
CA ALA A 263 -9.72 1.35 2.62
C ALA A 263 -10.23 2.66 3.23
N CYS A 264 -10.08 3.75 2.48
CA CYS A 264 -10.71 5.02 2.77
C CYS A 264 -12.07 5.09 2.07
N VAL A 265 -13.16 5.01 2.83
CA VAL A 265 -14.54 5.05 2.31
C VAL A 265 -15.17 6.45 2.39
N ALA A 266 -14.52 7.41 3.06
CA ALA A 266 -15.00 8.78 3.25
C ALA A 266 -15.27 9.54 1.94
N TYR A 267 -14.64 9.13 0.85
CA TYR A 267 -14.79 9.73 -0.49
C TYR A 267 -15.80 8.99 -1.38
N ASN A 268 -16.44 7.94 -0.87
CA ASN A 268 -17.53 7.28 -1.57
C ASN A 268 -18.78 8.16 -1.57
N VAL A 269 -19.34 8.37 -2.75
CA VAL A 269 -20.63 9.06 -2.89
C VAL A 269 -21.72 7.99 -2.83
N THR A 270 -22.42 7.89 -1.70
CA THR A 270 -23.49 6.90 -1.45
C THR A 270 -24.88 7.52 -1.48
N ASN A 271 -25.04 8.78 -1.06
CA ASN A 271 -26.31 9.50 -1.09
C ASN A 271 -26.33 10.52 -2.24
N TYR A 272 -26.98 10.16 -3.34
CA TYR A 272 -27.09 11.03 -4.52
C TYR A 272 -28.00 12.24 -4.29
N ASP A 273 -29.04 12.14 -3.46
CA ASP A 273 -29.96 13.25 -3.19
C ASP A 273 -29.32 14.35 -2.33
N ALA A 274 -28.38 13.96 -1.46
CA ALA A 274 -27.58 14.89 -0.67
C ALA A 274 -26.37 15.46 -1.45
N TYR A 275 -26.10 14.96 -2.65
CA TYR A 275 -24.95 15.38 -3.43
C TYR A 275 -25.10 16.85 -3.89
N ARG A 276 -24.03 17.65 -3.75
CA ARG A 276 -24.02 19.05 -4.18
C ARG A 276 -22.79 19.29 -5.05
N GLN A 277 -23.02 19.94 -6.20
CA GLN A 277 -21.92 20.41 -7.04
C GLN A 277 -21.22 21.59 -6.38
N ARG A 278 -19.89 21.56 -6.38
CA ARG A 278 -19.07 22.66 -5.89
C ARG A 278 -19.20 23.88 -6.78
N HIS A 279 -18.88 25.02 -6.19
CA HIS A 279 -18.69 26.28 -6.89
C HIS A 279 -17.20 26.57 -7.07
N ASP A 280 -16.88 27.31 -8.12
CA ASP A 280 -15.58 27.95 -8.25
C ASP A 280 -15.76 29.46 -8.07
N THR A 281 -15.28 29.98 -6.94
CA THR A 281 -15.51 31.37 -6.51
C THR A 281 -14.79 32.40 -7.38
N ARG A 282 -13.87 31.97 -8.25
CA ARG A 282 -13.25 32.84 -9.26
C ARG A 282 -14.21 33.19 -10.39
N TYR A 283 -15.23 32.36 -10.61
CA TYR A 283 -16.19 32.50 -11.71
C TYR A 283 -17.64 32.67 -11.22
N CYS A 284 -17.87 32.75 -9.91
CA CYS A 284 -19.18 33.08 -9.35
C CYS A 284 -19.13 33.61 -7.90
N ASP A 285 -20.10 34.44 -7.53
CA ASP A 285 -20.26 35.00 -6.18
C ASP A 285 -21.17 34.15 -5.25
N CYS A 286 -21.43 32.89 -5.61
CA CYS A 286 -22.32 32.03 -4.83
C CYS A 286 -21.65 31.65 -3.50
N ARG A 287 -22.30 31.99 -2.39
CA ARG A 287 -21.96 31.50 -1.05
C ARG A 287 -22.90 30.33 -0.72
N ASP A 288 -22.33 29.21 -0.28
CA ASP A 288 -22.96 27.88 -0.24
C ASP A 288 -24.32 27.78 0.50
N GLU A 289 -24.70 28.76 1.33
CA GLU A 289 -25.96 28.72 2.12
C GLU A 289 -27.11 29.57 1.55
N ILE A 290 -26.86 30.54 0.66
CA ILE A 290 -27.90 31.54 0.25
C ILE A 290 -28.42 31.28 -1.18
N CYS A 291 -27.66 30.60 -2.02
CA CYS A 291 -28.03 30.42 -3.43
C CYS A 291 -28.90 29.17 -3.65
N THR A 292 -30.18 29.35 -3.92
CA THR A 292 -31.11 28.25 -4.23
C THR A 292 -30.93 27.67 -5.64
N HIS A 293 -30.14 28.32 -6.51
CA HIS A 293 -29.90 27.96 -7.92
C HIS A 293 -31.13 27.87 -8.82
N ASP A 294 -32.32 28.14 -8.27
CA ASP A 294 -33.62 27.96 -8.94
C ASP A 294 -34.17 29.28 -9.51
N VAL A 295 -33.43 30.38 -9.32
CA VAL A 295 -33.77 31.69 -9.89
C VAL A 295 -33.04 31.90 -11.21
N ASP A 296 -33.75 32.40 -12.23
CA ASP A 296 -33.19 32.69 -13.56
C ASP A 296 -32.02 33.68 -13.54
N SER A 297 -31.94 34.51 -12.48
CA SER A 297 -30.85 35.46 -12.29
C SER A 297 -29.55 34.83 -11.78
N CYS A 298 -29.56 33.57 -11.37
CA CYS A 298 -28.36 32.90 -10.85
C CYS A 298 -27.42 32.55 -12.00
N ALA A 299 -26.22 33.16 -12.01
CA ALA A 299 -25.16 32.85 -12.98
C ALA A 299 -24.68 31.38 -12.91
N CYS A 300 -24.98 30.65 -11.83
CA CYS A 300 -24.65 29.23 -11.66
C CYS A 300 -25.77 28.27 -12.04
N ARG A 301 -26.95 28.77 -12.46
CA ARG A 301 -28.01 27.92 -13.01
C ARG A 301 -27.50 27.27 -14.30
N ILE A 302 -27.74 25.97 -14.44
CA ILE A 302 -27.46 25.26 -15.68
C ILE A 302 -28.48 25.76 -16.72
N ALA A 303 -28.02 26.65 -17.60
CA ALA A 303 -28.86 27.39 -18.54
C ALA A 303 -28.67 26.97 -20.01
N TYR A 304 -27.72 26.08 -20.28
CA TYR A 304 -27.58 25.44 -21.59
C TYR A 304 -28.56 24.25 -21.71
N ASP A 305 -28.91 23.89 -22.94
CA ASP A 305 -29.88 22.84 -23.24
C ASP A 305 -29.29 21.44 -22.95
N VAL A 306 -29.44 21.00 -21.71
CA VAL A 306 -28.96 19.69 -21.23
C VAL A 306 -29.64 18.53 -21.96
N GLU A 307 -30.90 18.67 -22.35
CA GLU A 307 -31.64 17.60 -23.02
C GLU A 307 -31.08 17.36 -24.43
N SER A 308 -30.93 18.44 -25.21
CA SER A 308 -30.29 18.38 -26.53
C SER A 308 -28.84 17.91 -26.46
N LEU A 309 -28.09 18.36 -25.45
CA LEU A 309 -26.72 17.90 -25.18
C LEU A 309 -26.68 16.39 -24.94
N THR A 310 -27.54 15.91 -24.04
CA THR A 310 -27.63 14.49 -23.65
C THR A 310 -28.00 13.63 -24.84
N GLU A 311 -28.95 14.07 -25.68
CA GLU A 311 -29.35 13.32 -26.87
C GLU A 311 -28.21 13.21 -27.90
N LYS A 312 -27.44 14.29 -28.12
CA LYS A 312 -26.25 14.24 -29.00
C LYS A 312 -25.20 13.26 -28.47
N ILE A 313 -24.92 13.30 -27.17
CA ILE A 313 -24.00 12.37 -26.50
C ILE A 313 -24.50 10.93 -26.66
N ARG A 314 -25.80 10.69 -26.41
CA ARG A 314 -26.44 9.38 -26.56
C ARG A 314 -26.28 8.84 -27.97
N VAL A 315 -26.56 9.65 -29.00
CA VAL A 315 -26.39 9.26 -30.40
C VAL A 315 -24.94 8.93 -30.72
N SER A 316 -24.00 9.75 -30.25
CA SER A 316 -22.56 9.56 -30.45
C SER A 316 -22.06 8.22 -29.89
N VAL A 317 -22.35 7.94 -28.62
CA VAL A 317 -21.89 6.70 -27.95
C VAL A 317 -22.53 5.46 -28.55
N MET A 318 -23.81 5.53 -28.92
CA MET A 318 -24.50 4.41 -29.58
C MET A 318 -23.98 4.11 -30.99
N GLN A 319 -23.26 5.06 -31.61
CA GLN A 319 -22.55 4.87 -32.87
C GLN A 319 -21.09 4.44 -32.67
N GLY A 320 -20.66 4.16 -31.42
CA GLY A 320 -19.29 3.75 -31.09
C GLY A 320 -18.25 4.89 -31.19
N ARG A 321 -18.71 6.14 -31.21
CA ARG A 321 -17.87 7.36 -31.23
C ARG A 321 -17.68 7.91 -29.82
N ILE A 322 -16.63 8.71 -29.63
CA ILE A 322 -16.37 9.41 -28.37
C ILE A 322 -16.95 10.83 -28.49
N PRO A 323 -17.93 11.21 -27.67
CA PRO A 323 -18.46 12.57 -27.65
C PRO A 323 -17.48 13.50 -26.93
N LEU A 324 -17.06 14.56 -27.62
CA LEU A 324 -16.13 15.56 -27.13
C LEU A 324 -16.84 16.90 -26.93
N LEU A 325 -16.34 17.69 -25.99
CA LEU A 325 -16.94 18.95 -25.56
C LEU A 325 -16.06 20.13 -25.95
N ILE A 326 -16.72 21.21 -26.37
CA ILE A 326 -16.13 22.55 -26.48
C ILE A 326 -16.98 23.49 -25.66
N ALA A 327 -16.33 24.22 -24.76
CA ALA A 327 -16.97 25.27 -24.00
C ALA A 327 -16.84 26.61 -24.71
N SER A 328 -17.89 27.41 -24.67
CA SER A 328 -17.83 28.82 -25.03
C SER A 328 -18.43 29.68 -23.93
N HIS A 329 -17.81 30.84 -23.73
CA HIS A 329 -18.09 31.72 -22.62
C HIS A 329 -18.43 33.11 -23.14
N SER A 330 -19.60 33.61 -22.76
CA SER A 330 -20.04 34.98 -22.97
C SER A 330 -20.37 35.64 -21.63
N ASP A 331 -20.47 36.97 -21.58
CA ASP A 331 -20.68 37.77 -20.35
C ASP A 331 -21.82 37.28 -19.44
N ARG A 332 -22.77 36.47 -19.93
CA ARG A 332 -23.89 35.95 -19.14
C ARG A 332 -24.20 34.46 -19.34
N ARG A 333 -23.48 33.74 -20.20
CA ARG A 333 -23.82 32.34 -20.54
C ARG A 333 -22.58 31.51 -20.83
N THR A 334 -22.63 30.27 -20.37
CA THR A 334 -21.72 29.20 -20.78
C THR A 334 -22.51 28.24 -21.65
N GLU A 335 -21.99 27.92 -22.83
CA GLU A 335 -22.56 26.94 -23.75
C GLU A 335 -21.57 25.78 -23.94
N LEU A 336 -22.13 24.59 -24.17
CA LEU A 336 -21.38 23.38 -24.47
C LEU A 336 -21.81 22.84 -25.83
N GLU A 337 -20.84 22.67 -26.73
CA GLU A 337 -21.02 21.98 -28.00
C GLU A 337 -20.50 20.54 -27.88
N VAL A 338 -21.23 19.58 -28.48
CA VAL A 338 -20.79 18.19 -28.61
C VAL A 338 -20.31 17.96 -30.04
N LYS A 339 -19.06 17.51 -30.18
CA LYS A 339 -18.49 17.03 -31.44
C LYS A 339 -18.13 15.56 -31.33
N ASP A 340 -18.37 14.82 -32.41
CA ASP A 340 -17.90 13.43 -32.49
C ASP A 340 -16.39 13.39 -32.72
N SER A 341 -15.70 12.51 -31.99
CA SER A 341 -14.30 12.19 -32.24
C SER A 341 -14.10 11.64 -33.66
N HIS A 342 -12.98 11.98 -34.28
CA HIS A 342 -12.47 11.36 -35.51
C HIS A 342 -11.03 10.87 -35.32
N GLU A 343 -10.51 10.14 -36.30
CA GLU A 343 -9.13 9.62 -36.25
C GLU A 343 -8.12 10.76 -36.15
N GLY A 344 -7.21 10.69 -35.16
CA GLY A 344 -6.22 11.73 -34.90
C GLY A 344 -6.74 12.99 -34.20
N GLN A 345 -8.00 13.00 -33.75
CA GLN A 345 -8.55 14.11 -32.97
C GLN A 345 -7.78 14.30 -31.65
N GLU A 346 -7.21 15.48 -31.46
CA GLU A 346 -6.56 15.88 -30.20
C GLU A 346 -7.62 16.37 -29.20
N TYR A 347 -7.53 15.92 -27.95
CA TYR A 347 -8.41 16.33 -26.85
C TYR A 347 -7.78 16.00 -25.50
N ILE A 348 -8.23 16.68 -24.44
CA ILE A 348 -7.87 16.38 -23.05
C ILE A 348 -9.00 15.61 -22.38
N ALA A 349 -8.71 14.44 -21.79
CA ALA A 349 -9.66 13.79 -20.91
C ALA A 349 -9.47 14.33 -19.48
N ILE A 350 -10.55 14.73 -18.83
CA ILE A 350 -10.49 15.25 -17.45
C ILE A 350 -10.81 14.11 -16.49
N SER A 351 -9.88 13.85 -15.58
CA SER A 351 -10.03 12.90 -14.47
C SER A 351 -10.28 13.66 -13.18
N HIS A 352 -11.37 13.35 -12.48
CA HIS A 352 -11.78 14.13 -11.32
C HIS A 352 -12.41 13.29 -10.21
N VAL A 353 -12.57 13.88 -9.03
CA VAL A 353 -13.11 13.21 -7.85
C VAL A 353 -14.53 13.69 -7.56
N TRP A 354 -15.53 12.80 -7.67
CA TRP A 354 -16.93 13.18 -7.42
C TRP A 354 -17.15 13.72 -6.01
N SER A 355 -16.46 13.21 -4.98
CA SER A 355 -16.63 13.72 -3.60
C SER A 355 -16.18 15.17 -3.41
N ASP A 356 -15.53 15.78 -4.41
CA ASP A 356 -15.23 17.22 -4.51
C ASP A 356 -16.38 18.05 -5.08
N GLY A 357 -17.55 17.46 -5.35
CA GLY A 357 -18.66 18.19 -5.94
C GLY A 357 -18.51 18.42 -7.45
N MET A 358 -17.73 17.59 -8.15
CA MET A 358 -17.48 17.72 -9.60
C MET A 358 -18.24 16.70 -10.49
N GLY A 359 -18.96 15.77 -9.88
CA GLY A 359 -19.98 14.92 -10.52
C GLY A 359 -21.40 15.53 -10.56
N ASN A 360 -22.34 14.81 -11.17
CA ASN A 360 -23.77 15.13 -11.14
C ASN A 360 -24.63 13.85 -11.28
N PRO A 361 -25.29 13.39 -10.21
CA PRO A 361 -26.07 12.15 -10.27
C PRO A 361 -27.44 12.30 -10.94
N HIS A 362 -27.90 13.53 -11.24
CA HIS A 362 -29.28 13.78 -11.70
C HIS A 362 -29.38 14.13 -13.19
N GLN A 363 -28.31 14.66 -13.80
CA GLN A 363 -28.30 15.03 -15.22
C GLN A 363 -26.87 15.12 -15.77
N ASN A 364 -26.71 14.98 -17.08
CA ASN A 364 -25.45 15.11 -17.81
C ASN A 364 -25.00 16.58 -17.95
N GLY A 365 -24.69 17.24 -16.83
CA GLY A 365 -24.31 18.66 -16.83
C GLY A 365 -23.65 19.15 -15.56
N LEU A 366 -22.92 20.27 -15.67
CA LEU A 366 -22.21 20.95 -14.60
C LEU A 366 -22.58 22.43 -14.52
N ARG A 367 -22.38 23.02 -13.34
CA ARG A 367 -22.55 24.46 -13.16
C ARG A 367 -21.63 25.26 -14.09
N PRO A 368 -22.07 26.40 -14.65
CA PRO A 368 -21.27 27.27 -15.51
C PRO A 368 -19.91 27.69 -14.93
N CYS A 369 -19.84 28.00 -13.63
CA CYS A 369 -18.58 28.38 -12.97
C CYS A 369 -17.56 27.23 -12.93
N LEU A 370 -18.04 25.99 -12.79
CA LEU A 370 -17.19 24.81 -12.83
C LEU A 370 -16.73 24.52 -14.27
N ILE A 371 -17.62 24.66 -15.27
CA ILE A 371 -17.23 24.52 -16.68
C ILE A 371 -16.16 25.56 -17.05
N HIS A 372 -16.32 26.82 -16.65
CA HIS A 372 -15.31 27.87 -16.85
C HIS A 372 -13.95 27.49 -16.28
N PHE A 373 -13.93 26.97 -15.05
CA PHE A 373 -12.70 26.51 -14.43
C PHE A 373 -12.06 25.36 -15.20
N LEU A 374 -12.84 24.36 -15.59
CA LEU A 374 -12.36 23.21 -16.36
C LEU A 374 -11.82 23.63 -17.72
N ASP A 375 -12.55 24.47 -18.45
CA ASP A 375 -12.13 25.02 -19.74
C ASP A 375 -10.84 25.83 -19.61
N PHE A 376 -10.71 26.67 -18.58
CA PHE A 376 -9.47 27.40 -18.30
C PHE A 376 -8.28 26.45 -18.09
N CYS A 377 -8.44 25.38 -17.30
CA CYS A 377 -7.36 24.41 -17.07
C CYS A 377 -7.00 23.65 -18.36
N VAL A 378 -8.00 23.24 -19.14
CA VAL A 378 -7.81 22.59 -20.45
C VAL A 378 -7.09 23.50 -21.43
N GLN A 379 -7.50 24.76 -21.54
CA GLN A 379 -6.84 25.77 -22.37
C GLN A 379 -5.38 25.93 -21.99
N LYS A 380 -5.07 26.09 -20.69
CA LYS A 380 -3.70 26.25 -20.21
C LYS A 380 -2.82 25.04 -20.52
N LEU A 381 -3.36 23.83 -20.37
CA LEU A 381 -2.63 22.61 -20.70
C LEU A 381 -2.42 22.49 -22.22
N PHE A 382 -3.43 22.80 -23.03
CA PHE A 382 -3.31 22.83 -24.49
C PHE A 382 -2.31 23.87 -24.97
N GLU A 383 -2.30 25.07 -24.42
CA GLU A 383 -1.31 26.11 -24.72
C GLU A 383 0.12 25.60 -24.51
N ALA A 384 0.35 24.76 -23.48
CA ALA A 384 1.66 24.17 -23.20
C ALA A 384 2.00 23.00 -24.15
N LEU A 385 1.04 22.12 -24.46
CA LEU A 385 1.28 20.91 -25.24
C LEU A 385 1.17 21.11 -26.76
N LYS A 386 0.21 21.92 -27.20
CA LYS A 386 -0.19 22.14 -28.61
C LYS A 386 -0.69 23.60 -28.80
N PRO A 387 0.23 24.59 -28.86
CA PRO A 387 -0.15 25.99 -29.02
C PRO A 387 -1.06 26.23 -30.24
N GLY A 388 -2.19 26.92 -30.03
CA GLY A 388 -3.15 27.28 -31.08
C GLY A 388 -4.19 26.21 -31.43
N ALA A 389 -4.19 25.05 -30.76
CA ALA A 389 -5.25 24.06 -30.89
C ALA A 389 -6.56 24.54 -30.22
N GLU A 390 -7.71 24.09 -30.73
CA GLU A 390 -9.01 24.29 -30.10
C GLU A 390 -9.07 23.47 -28.79
N PRO A 391 -9.47 24.07 -27.65
CA PRO A 391 -9.48 23.40 -26.34
C PRO A 391 -10.65 22.41 -26.21
N ILE A 392 -10.49 21.24 -26.82
CA ILE A 392 -11.50 20.17 -26.82
C ILE A 392 -11.24 19.23 -25.64
N PHE A 393 -12.30 18.88 -24.89
CA PHE A 393 -12.14 17.98 -23.76
C PHE A 393 -13.23 16.93 -23.64
N TRP A 394 -12.95 15.90 -22.84
CA TRP A 394 -13.90 14.87 -22.44
C TRP A 394 -14.02 14.85 -20.92
N LEU A 395 -15.24 14.66 -20.39
CA LEU A 395 -15.50 14.56 -18.96
C LEU A 395 -16.62 13.55 -18.72
N ASP A 396 -16.39 12.55 -17.86
CA ASP A 396 -17.33 11.46 -17.56
C ASP A 396 -18.69 11.98 -17.06
N THR A 397 -18.69 12.99 -16.18
CA THR A 397 -19.93 13.59 -15.63
C THR A 397 -20.92 14.05 -16.71
N ILE A 398 -20.41 14.47 -17.87
CA ILE A 398 -21.23 14.98 -18.98
C ILE A 398 -21.34 13.92 -20.07
N CYS A 399 -20.23 13.30 -20.47
CA CYS A 399 -20.13 12.41 -21.63
C CYS A 399 -20.59 10.96 -21.39
N VAL A 400 -20.87 10.56 -20.14
CA VAL A 400 -21.44 9.23 -19.83
C VAL A 400 -22.94 9.38 -19.55
N PRO A 401 -23.85 8.97 -20.45
CA PRO A 401 -25.28 9.10 -20.24
C PRO A 401 -25.76 8.42 -18.96
N LEU A 402 -26.67 9.05 -18.23
CA LEU A 402 -27.33 8.40 -17.09
C LEU A 402 -28.36 7.37 -17.54
N LEU A 403 -29.08 7.68 -18.62
CA LEU A 403 -30.12 6.85 -19.22
C LEU A 403 -30.12 7.01 -20.76
N PRO A 404 -30.62 6.01 -21.50
CA PRO A 404 -30.99 4.68 -21.04
C PRO A 404 -29.75 3.81 -20.74
N ARG A 405 -29.93 2.65 -20.09
CA ARG A 405 -28.82 1.79 -19.63
C ARG A 405 -27.87 1.39 -20.75
N GLU A 406 -28.41 1.12 -21.94
CA GLU A 406 -27.63 0.71 -23.11
C GLU A 406 -26.65 1.80 -23.55
N ALA A 407 -27.05 3.07 -23.49
CA ALA A 407 -26.17 4.19 -23.83
C ALA A 407 -25.09 4.41 -22.76
N ARG A 408 -25.44 4.21 -21.49
CA ARG A 408 -24.49 4.25 -20.38
C ARG A 408 -23.44 3.15 -20.51
N ASP A 409 -23.88 1.93 -20.79
CA ASP A 409 -22.99 0.77 -20.97
C ASP A 409 -22.08 0.96 -22.18
N ALA A 410 -22.61 1.47 -23.31
CA ALA A 410 -21.81 1.80 -24.49
C ALA A 410 -20.74 2.87 -24.21
N ALA A 411 -21.07 3.89 -23.42
CA ALA A 411 -20.10 4.89 -22.99
C ALA A 411 -19.01 4.29 -22.10
N ILE A 412 -19.37 3.44 -21.13
CA ILE A 412 -18.42 2.74 -20.25
C ILE A 412 -17.51 1.80 -21.08
N GLU A 413 -18.08 1.09 -22.06
CA GLU A 413 -17.32 0.24 -23.00
C GLU A 413 -16.27 1.04 -23.77
N SER A 414 -16.58 2.29 -24.13
CA SER A 414 -15.65 3.18 -24.83
C SER A 414 -14.54 3.77 -23.95
N MET A 415 -14.64 3.73 -22.62
CA MET A 415 -13.74 4.49 -21.72
C MET A 415 -12.27 4.11 -21.89
N ARG A 416 -11.96 2.85 -22.21
CA ARG A 416 -10.58 2.45 -22.52
C ARG A 416 -9.99 3.30 -23.65
N ARG A 417 -10.75 3.49 -24.73
CA ARG A 417 -10.36 4.30 -25.89
C ARG A 417 -10.30 5.78 -25.53
N VAL A 418 -11.24 6.28 -24.71
CA VAL A 418 -11.22 7.68 -24.25
C VAL A 418 -9.87 8.04 -23.64
N TYR A 419 -9.40 7.30 -22.65
CA TYR A 419 -8.15 7.65 -21.98
C TYR A 419 -6.91 7.31 -22.81
N THR A 420 -6.95 6.23 -23.60
CA THR A 420 -5.83 5.84 -24.48
C THR A 420 -5.65 6.82 -25.65
N ASP A 421 -6.74 7.32 -26.22
CA ASP A 421 -6.71 8.17 -27.41
C ASP A 421 -6.41 9.63 -27.06
N ALA A 422 -6.79 10.10 -25.87
CA ALA A 422 -6.55 11.46 -25.39
C ALA A 422 -5.07 11.89 -25.49
N SER A 423 -4.85 13.17 -25.75
CA SER A 423 -3.51 13.79 -25.82
C SER A 423 -2.85 13.82 -24.44
N ALA A 424 -3.64 14.11 -23.41
CA ALA A 424 -3.28 13.94 -22.01
C ALA A 424 -4.54 13.74 -21.16
N VAL A 425 -4.35 13.17 -19.97
CA VAL A 425 -5.36 13.09 -18.92
C VAL A 425 -5.04 14.14 -17.85
N LEU A 426 -5.96 15.07 -17.63
CA LEU A 426 -5.83 16.13 -16.64
C LEU A 426 -6.52 15.74 -15.34
N VAL A 427 -5.73 15.50 -14.29
CA VAL A 427 -6.19 15.19 -12.94
C VAL A 427 -6.53 16.46 -12.18
N ILE A 428 -7.77 16.52 -11.69
CA ILE A 428 -8.28 17.63 -10.89
C ILE A 428 -8.85 17.08 -9.59
N THR A 429 -8.27 17.52 -8.46
CA THR A 429 -8.78 17.19 -7.13
C THR A 429 -8.55 18.32 -6.14
N GLN A 430 -9.53 18.54 -5.25
CA GLN A 430 -9.60 19.71 -4.36
C GLN A 430 -8.33 19.94 -3.53
N ASP A 431 -7.68 18.86 -3.08
CA ASP A 431 -6.48 18.90 -2.24
C ASP A 431 -5.22 19.38 -2.98
N LEU A 432 -5.19 19.29 -4.32
CA LEU A 432 -4.12 19.84 -5.14
C LEU A 432 -4.47 21.25 -5.65
N ILE A 433 -5.70 21.47 -6.13
CA ILE A 433 -6.12 22.78 -6.70
C ILE A 433 -6.33 23.89 -5.67
N SER A 434 -6.32 23.55 -4.37
CA SER A 434 -6.41 24.52 -3.26
C SER A 434 -5.06 25.14 -2.88
N ARG A 435 -3.98 24.76 -3.56
CA ARG A 435 -2.62 25.19 -3.24
C ARG A 435 -1.82 25.44 -4.52
N PRO A 436 -0.86 26.39 -4.49
CA PRO A 436 0.07 26.54 -5.59
C PRO A 436 0.96 25.29 -5.71
N LEU A 437 1.45 25.04 -6.91
CA LEU A 437 2.48 24.04 -7.16
C LEU A 437 3.72 24.36 -6.29
N PRO A 438 4.21 23.42 -5.44
CA PRO A 438 5.40 23.65 -4.64
C PRO A 438 6.64 23.93 -5.47
N SER A 439 7.62 24.61 -4.89
CA SER A 439 8.92 24.86 -5.53
C SER A 439 9.81 23.62 -5.63
N THR A 440 9.54 22.57 -4.84
CA THR A 440 10.34 21.33 -4.81
C THR A 440 9.58 20.14 -5.40
N PHE A 441 10.29 19.28 -6.14
CA PHE A 441 9.72 18.07 -6.72
C PHE A 441 9.36 17.04 -5.65
N GLN A 442 10.15 16.94 -4.58
CA GLN A 442 9.89 16.04 -3.44
C GLN A 442 8.56 16.37 -2.74
N GLU A 443 8.30 17.65 -2.46
CA GLU A 443 7.02 18.05 -1.87
C GLU A 443 5.86 17.80 -2.84
N THR A 444 6.06 18.14 -4.12
CA THR A 444 5.05 17.96 -5.17
C THR A 444 4.59 16.50 -5.25
N ILE A 445 5.54 15.54 -5.30
CA ILE A 445 5.19 14.12 -5.38
C ILE A 445 4.55 13.61 -4.09
N VAL A 446 4.99 14.04 -2.91
CA VAL A 446 4.35 13.65 -1.65
C VAL A 446 2.92 14.20 -1.55
N ARG A 447 2.65 15.41 -2.07
CA ARG A 447 1.27 15.94 -2.17
C ARG A 447 0.41 15.08 -3.10
N ILE A 448 0.93 14.67 -4.27
CA ILE A 448 0.23 13.76 -5.18
C ILE A 448 -0.02 12.40 -4.50
N CYS A 449 0.96 11.84 -3.79
CA CYS A 449 0.79 10.61 -3.01
C CYS A 449 -0.36 10.71 -2.01
N GLN A 450 -0.47 11.85 -1.33
CA GLN A 450 -1.51 12.09 -0.33
C GLN A 450 -2.89 12.37 -0.95
N SER A 451 -2.95 12.54 -2.27
CA SER A 451 -4.19 12.91 -2.93
C SER A 451 -5.24 11.83 -2.85
N LYS A 452 -6.50 12.27 -2.73
CA LYS A 452 -7.64 11.35 -2.72
C LYS A 452 -7.95 10.78 -4.10
N TRP A 453 -7.39 11.36 -5.16
CA TRP A 453 -7.48 10.80 -6.51
C TRP A 453 -6.91 9.38 -6.57
N LEU A 454 -5.80 9.12 -5.87
CA LEU A 454 -5.20 7.77 -5.77
C LEU A 454 -6.05 6.77 -4.97
N LYS A 455 -7.14 7.21 -4.33
CA LYS A 455 -7.99 6.38 -3.46
C LYS A 455 -9.21 5.80 -4.14
N ARG A 456 -9.53 6.25 -5.35
CA ARG A 456 -10.72 5.79 -6.06
C ARG A 456 -10.36 4.66 -7.02
N LEU A 457 -11.24 3.68 -7.12
CA LEU A 457 -11.05 2.58 -8.06
C LEU A 457 -11.05 3.07 -9.52
N TRP A 458 -12.04 3.90 -9.89
CA TRP A 458 -12.23 4.35 -11.27
C TRP A 458 -11.05 5.19 -11.79
N THR A 459 -10.46 6.03 -10.96
CA THR A 459 -9.31 6.89 -11.34
C THR A 459 -8.07 6.09 -11.74
N MET A 460 -7.99 4.80 -11.34
CA MET A 460 -6.90 3.91 -11.71
C MET A 460 -6.76 3.76 -13.23
N GLN A 461 -7.86 3.48 -13.93
CA GLN A 461 -7.80 3.31 -15.39
C GLN A 461 -7.52 4.63 -16.10
N GLU A 462 -7.96 5.74 -15.52
CA GLU A 462 -7.77 7.09 -16.05
C GLU A 462 -6.29 7.47 -16.03
N GLY A 463 -5.55 7.09 -14.97
CA GLY A 463 -4.10 7.24 -14.91
C GLY A 463 -3.34 6.24 -15.76
N VAL A 464 -3.66 4.95 -15.64
CA VAL A 464 -2.94 3.85 -16.29
C VAL A 464 -2.99 3.90 -17.81
N LEU A 465 -4.11 4.35 -18.38
CA LEU A 465 -4.30 4.41 -19.83
C LEU A 465 -3.82 5.71 -20.45
N ALA A 466 -3.45 6.71 -19.65
CA ALA A 466 -3.02 8.01 -20.13
C ALA A 466 -1.70 7.93 -20.90
N LYS A 467 -1.61 8.61 -22.05
CA LYS A 467 -0.33 8.84 -22.75
C LYS A 467 0.56 9.83 -21.99
N SER A 468 -0.06 10.88 -21.42
CA SER A 468 0.54 11.86 -20.53
C SER A 468 -0.47 12.13 -19.42
N LEU A 469 -0.01 12.18 -18.18
CA LEU A 469 -0.84 12.40 -17.00
C LEU A 469 -0.41 13.70 -16.33
N ALA A 470 -1.29 14.69 -16.28
CA ALA A 470 -1.01 16.00 -15.72
C ALA A 470 -1.83 16.25 -14.45
N PHE A 471 -1.20 16.73 -13.38
CA PHE A 471 -1.87 17.06 -12.11
C PHE A 471 -2.05 18.58 -11.98
N GLN A 472 -3.29 19.05 -11.92
CA GLN A 472 -3.61 20.47 -11.74
C GLN A 472 -3.42 20.91 -10.27
N PHE A 473 -2.58 21.91 -10.05
CA PHE A 473 -2.51 22.71 -8.83
C PHE A 473 -3.25 24.04 -9.02
N GLU A 474 -3.29 24.93 -8.03
CA GLU A 474 -4.00 26.21 -8.13
C GLU A 474 -3.59 27.04 -9.37
N ASN A 475 -2.29 27.09 -9.64
CA ASN A 475 -1.68 27.94 -10.67
C ASN A 475 -1.36 27.20 -11.98
N HIS A 476 -0.83 25.97 -11.90
CA HIS A 476 -0.34 25.23 -13.06
C HIS A 476 -0.61 23.72 -12.95
N ALA A 477 -0.72 23.07 -14.10
CA ALA A 477 -0.63 21.62 -14.18
C ALA A 477 0.84 21.18 -14.33
N ILE A 478 1.21 20.10 -13.67
CA ILE A 478 2.52 19.45 -13.83
C ILE A 478 2.35 18.07 -14.47
N ASP A 479 3.11 17.79 -15.52
CA ASP A 479 3.17 16.46 -16.13
C ASP A 479 3.94 15.49 -15.23
N TYR A 480 3.37 14.30 -15.04
CA TYR A 480 3.92 13.28 -14.16
C TYR A 480 5.24 12.70 -14.68
N GLU A 481 5.36 12.45 -15.98
CA GLU A 481 6.59 11.88 -16.55
C GLU A 481 7.76 12.87 -16.39
N PHE A 482 7.51 14.15 -16.59
CA PHE A 482 8.46 15.21 -16.26
C PHE A 482 8.84 15.17 -14.77
N LEU A 483 7.86 15.17 -13.87
CA LEU A 483 8.09 15.14 -12.41
C LEU A 483 8.90 13.91 -11.99
N ASP A 484 8.51 12.73 -12.46
CA ASP A 484 9.20 11.46 -12.21
C ASP A 484 10.66 11.53 -12.66
N HIS A 485 10.92 12.02 -13.88
CA HIS A 485 12.28 12.25 -14.36
C HIS A 485 13.05 13.25 -13.50
N GLN A 486 12.43 14.33 -13.03
CA GLN A 486 13.11 15.28 -12.14
C GLN A 486 13.51 14.64 -10.83
N VAL A 487 12.60 13.91 -10.18
CA VAL A 487 12.89 13.22 -8.92
C VAL A 487 13.99 12.19 -9.12
N HIS A 488 13.96 11.40 -10.19
CA HIS A 488 15.05 10.46 -10.51
C HIS A 488 16.40 11.16 -10.73
N ARG A 489 16.42 12.32 -11.40
CA ARG A 489 17.65 13.10 -11.55
C ARG A 489 18.17 13.63 -10.21
N GLU A 490 17.29 14.13 -9.34
CA GLU A 490 17.66 14.55 -7.98
C GLU A 490 18.23 13.38 -7.17
N ILE A 491 17.59 12.20 -7.24
CA ILE A 491 18.10 10.95 -6.64
C ILE A 491 19.51 10.67 -7.12
N HIS A 492 19.78 10.73 -8.42
CA HIS A 492 21.11 10.46 -8.96
C HIS A 492 22.16 11.54 -8.64
N ALA A 493 21.73 12.79 -8.49
CA ALA A 493 22.63 13.92 -8.26
C ALA A 493 23.00 14.11 -6.78
N THR A 494 22.11 13.77 -5.84
CA THR A 494 22.34 14.02 -4.41
C THR A 494 23.28 12.99 -3.80
N THR A 495 24.17 13.43 -2.92
CA THR A 495 24.88 12.55 -1.97
C THR A 495 24.07 12.36 -0.69
N ASP A 496 23.13 13.25 -0.38
CA ASP A 496 22.34 13.24 0.84
C ASP A 496 20.97 12.59 0.62
N LYS A 497 20.75 11.41 1.22
CA LYS A 497 19.48 10.68 1.12
C LYS A 497 18.37 11.25 1.96
N SER A 498 18.70 12.02 2.98
CA SER A 498 17.64 12.64 3.76
C SER A 498 16.79 13.54 2.86
N ALA A 499 17.38 14.19 1.85
CA ALA A 499 16.69 14.97 0.84
C ALA A 499 15.72 14.16 -0.06
N LEU A 500 15.69 12.82 0.05
CA LEU A 500 14.96 11.92 -0.85
C LEU A 500 13.66 11.36 -0.25
N VAL A 501 13.05 12.03 0.74
CA VAL A 501 11.77 11.58 1.32
C VAL A 501 10.66 11.41 0.26
N GLY A 502 10.75 12.10 -0.87
CA GLY A 502 9.84 11.93 -2.02
C GLY A 502 10.22 10.83 -3.03
N SER A 503 11.40 10.21 -2.94
CA SER A 503 11.82 9.13 -3.86
C SER A 503 10.91 7.90 -3.77
N ARG A 504 10.54 7.51 -2.55
CA ARG A 504 9.55 6.45 -2.28
C ARG A 504 8.16 6.83 -2.76
N ALA A 505 7.80 8.10 -2.57
CA ALA A 505 6.55 8.63 -3.07
C ALA A 505 6.47 8.48 -4.61
N THR A 506 7.55 8.76 -5.34
CA THR A 506 7.62 8.52 -6.79
C THR A 506 7.43 7.04 -7.14
N LEU A 507 8.16 6.14 -6.50
CA LEU A 507 8.01 4.69 -6.73
C LEU A 507 6.57 4.23 -6.48
N MET A 508 5.98 4.68 -5.37
CA MET A 508 4.61 4.38 -5.00
C MET A 508 3.61 4.90 -6.03
N VAL A 509 3.72 6.16 -6.47
CA VAL A 509 2.79 6.72 -7.47
C VAL A 509 2.94 5.97 -8.78
N SER A 510 4.16 5.78 -9.27
CA SER A 510 4.46 5.01 -10.49
C SER A 510 3.83 3.62 -10.40
N ASN A 511 3.95 2.94 -9.26
CA ASN A 511 3.35 1.63 -9.01
C ASN A 511 1.81 1.60 -9.00
N LEU A 512 1.15 2.75 -8.78
CA LEU A 512 -0.31 2.88 -8.72
C LEU A 512 -0.93 3.46 -9.99
N ILE A 513 -0.12 3.99 -10.91
CA ILE A 513 -0.57 4.59 -12.18
C ILE A 513 0.10 4.00 -13.42
N THR A 514 1.00 3.03 -13.29
CA THR A 514 1.65 2.37 -14.43
C THR A 514 1.42 0.87 -14.42
N MET A 515 1.28 0.30 -15.62
CA MET A 515 1.28 -1.15 -15.83
C MET A 515 2.67 -1.54 -16.33
N GLN A 516 3.49 -2.10 -15.45
CA GLN A 516 4.87 -2.51 -15.73
C GLN A 516 4.94 -3.65 -16.77
N GLY A 517 5.96 -3.63 -17.64
CA GLY A 517 6.30 -4.74 -18.56
C GLY A 517 6.65 -4.27 -19.98
N ILE A 518 7.88 -4.57 -20.43
CA ILE A 518 8.41 -4.28 -21.77
C ILE A 518 7.85 -5.26 -22.83
N ASP A 519 7.37 -6.44 -22.40
CA ASP A 519 6.64 -7.44 -23.22
C ASP A 519 5.42 -7.92 -22.42
N LYS A 520 4.22 -7.37 -22.69
CA LYS A 520 3.04 -7.56 -21.83
C LYS A 520 2.37 -8.91 -22.09
N SER A 521 2.83 -9.95 -21.39
CA SER A 521 2.03 -11.16 -21.22
C SER A 521 0.70 -10.82 -20.52
N ARG A 522 -0.33 -11.65 -20.69
CA ARG A 522 -1.61 -11.46 -19.94
C ARG A 522 -1.39 -11.58 -18.43
N GLU A 523 -0.40 -12.36 -18.00
CA GLU A 523 -0.02 -12.49 -16.58
C GLU A 523 0.53 -11.17 -16.03
N ASP A 524 1.39 -10.47 -16.76
CA ASP A 524 1.94 -9.18 -16.32
C ASP A 524 0.86 -8.10 -16.19
N LEU A 525 -0.09 -8.06 -17.13
CA LEU A 525 -1.24 -7.15 -17.05
C LEU A 525 -2.08 -7.44 -15.81
N PHE A 526 -2.38 -8.70 -15.55
CA PHE A 526 -3.20 -9.11 -14.41
C PHE A 526 -2.51 -8.82 -13.07
N ASN A 527 -1.23 -9.16 -12.94
CA ASN A 527 -0.43 -8.89 -11.74
C ASN A 527 -0.30 -7.38 -11.50
N SER A 528 -0.09 -6.60 -12.57
CA SER A 528 -0.07 -5.14 -12.47
C SER A 528 -1.42 -4.60 -12.00
N PHE A 529 -2.54 -5.04 -12.59
CA PHE A 529 -3.89 -4.64 -12.16
C PHE A 529 -4.11 -4.94 -10.67
N TRP A 530 -3.79 -6.16 -10.24
CA TRP A 530 -3.94 -6.57 -8.84
C TRP A 530 -3.10 -5.70 -7.89
N PHE A 531 -1.87 -5.36 -8.28
CA PHE A 531 -1.00 -4.52 -7.48
C PHE A 531 -1.45 -3.05 -7.44
N ASN A 532 -1.98 -2.53 -8.54
CA ASN A 532 -2.45 -1.15 -8.67
C ASN A 532 -3.79 -0.89 -7.94
N ILE A 533 -4.61 -1.94 -7.73
CA ILE A 533 -5.92 -1.81 -7.07
C ILE A 533 -5.82 -1.60 -5.56
N ARG A 534 -4.64 -1.86 -4.97
CA ARG A 534 -4.37 -1.70 -3.54
C ARG A 534 -4.69 -0.28 -3.09
N HIS A 535 -5.15 -0.13 -1.86
CA HIS A 535 -5.47 1.17 -1.25
C HIS A 535 -6.60 1.98 -1.93
N ARG A 536 -7.31 1.38 -2.90
CA ARG A 536 -8.45 2.01 -3.56
C ARG A 536 -9.77 1.55 -2.94
N ALA A 537 -10.80 2.38 -3.09
CA ALA A 537 -12.15 2.14 -2.64
C ALA A 537 -13.17 2.48 -3.74
N THR A 538 -14.36 1.91 -3.59
CA THR A 538 -15.53 2.18 -4.45
C THR A 538 -16.80 2.08 -3.61
N SER A 539 -17.87 2.79 -4.01
CA SER A 539 -19.20 2.63 -3.43
C SER A 539 -19.94 1.41 -4.00
N ARG A 540 -19.48 0.84 -5.11
CA ARG A 540 -20.05 -0.37 -5.74
C ARG A 540 -18.95 -1.38 -5.98
N LEU A 541 -18.93 -2.45 -5.17
CA LEU A 541 -17.91 -3.49 -5.27
C LEU A 541 -17.89 -4.21 -6.62
N SER A 542 -18.99 -4.19 -7.37
CA SER A 542 -19.06 -4.78 -8.71
C SER A 542 -18.19 -4.03 -9.73
N ASP A 543 -17.84 -2.77 -9.48
CA ASP A 543 -17.00 -1.94 -10.36
C ASP A 543 -15.58 -2.50 -10.53
N GLN A 544 -15.08 -3.29 -9.57
CA GLN A 544 -13.75 -3.88 -9.66
C GLN A 544 -13.65 -4.89 -10.82
N ALA A 545 -14.75 -5.58 -11.14
CA ALA A 545 -14.83 -6.48 -12.30
C ALA A 545 -14.82 -5.70 -13.61
N VAL A 546 -15.47 -4.52 -13.63
CA VAL A 546 -15.49 -3.62 -14.79
C VAL A 546 -14.10 -3.04 -15.04
N CYS A 547 -13.47 -2.45 -14.02
CA CYS A 547 -12.12 -1.88 -14.12
C CYS A 547 -11.09 -2.96 -14.47
N GLY A 548 -11.19 -4.15 -13.87
CA GLY A 548 -10.35 -5.30 -14.19
C GLY A 548 -10.49 -5.73 -15.65
N SER A 549 -11.71 -5.80 -16.18
CA SER A 549 -11.96 -6.15 -17.58
C SER A 549 -11.32 -5.13 -18.53
N ILE A 550 -11.49 -3.83 -18.23
CA ILE A 550 -10.90 -2.75 -19.03
C ILE A 550 -9.37 -2.87 -19.04
N LEU A 551 -8.74 -3.00 -17.88
CA LEU A 551 -7.28 -2.94 -17.76
C LEU A 551 -6.58 -4.22 -18.19
N CYS A 552 -7.21 -5.38 -18.00
CA CYS A 552 -6.70 -6.66 -18.47
C CYS A 552 -7.05 -6.96 -19.94
N GLY A 553 -7.73 -6.04 -20.64
CA GLY A 553 -8.08 -6.19 -22.06
C GLY A 553 -9.09 -7.31 -22.33
N LEU A 554 -10.02 -7.54 -21.41
CA LEU A 554 -11.09 -8.53 -21.55
C LEU A 554 -12.31 -7.93 -22.27
N ASP A 555 -13.16 -8.79 -22.83
CA ASP A 555 -14.47 -8.36 -23.34
C ASP A 555 -15.34 -7.92 -22.16
N LEU A 556 -15.66 -6.63 -22.13
CA LEU A 556 -16.41 -6.00 -21.06
C LEU A 556 -17.92 -6.22 -21.18
N ARG A 557 -18.44 -6.54 -22.37
CA ARG A 557 -19.89 -6.64 -22.63
C ARG A 557 -20.58 -7.69 -21.75
N PRO A 558 -20.04 -8.91 -21.56
CA PRO A 558 -20.65 -9.88 -20.65
C PRO A 558 -20.70 -9.39 -19.20
N VAL A 559 -19.69 -8.64 -18.76
CA VAL A 559 -19.58 -8.13 -17.39
C VAL A 559 -20.57 -6.98 -17.15
N LEU A 560 -20.80 -6.09 -18.14
CA LEU A 560 -21.82 -5.05 -18.05
C LEU A 560 -23.25 -5.60 -18.14
N ALA A 561 -23.45 -6.66 -18.93
CA ALA A 561 -24.74 -7.32 -19.07
C ALA A 561 -25.18 -8.06 -17.80
N ALA A 562 -24.23 -8.47 -16.95
CA ALA A 562 -24.50 -9.19 -15.71
C ALA A 562 -25.04 -8.28 -14.59
N ASP A 563 -25.81 -8.89 -13.69
CA ASP A 563 -26.23 -8.27 -12.43
C ASP A 563 -25.02 -7.99 -11.53
N ASP A 564 -25.11 -6.98 -10.66
CA ASP A 564 -23.97 -6.51 -9.85
C ASP A 564 -23.34 -7.61 -8.98
N GLU A 565 -24.14 -8.52 -8.43
CA GLU A 565 -23.67 -9.66 -7.62
C GLU A 565 -22.89 -10.70 -8.44
N ASP A 566 -23.14 -10.75 -9.76
CA ASP A 566 -22.58 -11.74 -10.68
C ASP A 566 -21.39 -11.22 -11.50
N LYS A 567 -21.16 -9.90 -11.56
CA LYS A 567 -20.10 -9.32 -12.40
C LYS A 567 -18.72 -9.90 -12.14
N MET A 568 -18.36 -10.14 -10.88
CA MET A 568 -17.08 -10.76 -10.53
C MET A 568 -16.98 -12.20 -11.03
N ARG A 569 -18.07 -12.96 -10.94
CA ARG A 569 -18.14 -14.33 -11.47
C ARG A 569 -17.93 -14.34 -12.99
N VAL A 570 -18.58 -13.42 -13.69
CA VAL A 570 -18.44 -13.27 -15.14
C VAL A 570 -17.04 -12.81 -15.52
N PHE A 571 -16.44 -11.88 -14.75
CA PHE A 571 -15.05 -11.46 -14.94
C PHE A 571 -14.07 -12.65 -14.93
N TRP A 572 -14.13 -13.51 -13.90
CA TRP A 572 -13.27 -14.68 -13.81
C TRP A 572 -13.45 -15.64 -14.97
N LYS A 573 -14.69 -15.85 -15.44
CA LYS A 573 -14.96 -16.64 -16.64
C LYS A 573 -14.40 -15.99 -17.91
N SER A 574 -14.46 -14.67 -18.02
CA SER A 574 -13.94 -13.91 -19.16
C SER A 574 -12.41 -13.93 -19.26
N CYS A 575 -11.68 -14.20 -18.16
CA CYS A 575 -10.22 -14.31 -18.19
C CYS A 575 -9.75 -15.44 -19.13
N GLN A 576 -10.46 -16.56 -19.19
CA GLN A 576 -10.10 -17.83 -19.86
C GLN A 576 -8.81 -18.47 -19.34
N ASP A 577 -7.72 -17.72 -19.28
CA ASP A 577 -6.44 -18.07 -18.66
C ASP A 577 -6.17 -17.10 -17.50
N ILE A 578 -5.86 -17.63 -16.33
CA ILE A 578 -5.44 -16.85 -15.17
C ILE A 578 -3.99 -17.17 -14.80
N PRO A 579 -3.25 -16.21 -14.20
CA PRO A 579 -1.96 -16.51 -13.59
C PRO A 579 -2.07 -17.59 -12.52
N PHE A 580 -1.11 -18.51 -12.49
CA PHE A 580 -1.10 -19.56 -11.47
C PHE A 580 -0.97 -18.98 -10.05
N GLY A 581 -0.34 -17.81 -9.92
CA GLY A 581 -0.22 -17.09 -8.65
C GLY A 581 -1.56 -16.81 -7.93
N VAL A 582 -2.70 -16.83 -8.63
CA VAL A 582 -4.05 -16.68 -8.04
C VAL A 582 -4.36 -17.77 -7.00
N PHE A 583 -3.72 -18.94 -7.11
CA PHE A 583 -3.89 -20.03 -6.14
C PHE A 583 -3.40 -19.64 -4.74
N TRP A 584 -2.42 -18.74 -4.66
CA TRP A 584 -1.83 -18.26 -3.41
C TRP A 584 -2.43 -16.93 -2.92
N ALA A 585 -3.43 -16.38 -3.60
CA ALA A 585 -4.14 -15.20 -3.11
C ALA A 585 -4.90 -15.51 -1.82
N ASN A 586 -4.77 -14.73 -0.76
CA ASN A 586 -5.61 -14.94 0.43
C ASN A 586 -7.01 -14.33 0.25
N GLY A 587 -7.87 -14.50 1.25
CA GLY A 587 -9.16 -13.81 1.35
C GLY A 587 -10.38 -14.59 0.83
N PRO A 588 -11.59 -14.00 0.97
CA PRO A 588 -12.84 -14.69 0.70
C PRO A 588 -12.96 -15.15 -0.75
N ARG A 589 -13.37 -16.40 -0.95
CA ARG A 589 -13.62 -17.03 -2.26
C ARG A 589 -15.09 -17.37 -2.48
N PHE A 590 -15.47 -17.68 -3.72
CA PHE A 590 -16.83 -18.11 -4.03
C PHE A 590 -17.20 -19.43 -3.36
N ASP A 591 -18.47 -19.59 -3.01
CA ASP A 591 -19.05 -20.86 -2.50
C ASP A 591 -19.69 -21.68 -3.64
N LEU A 592 -19.28 -21.42 -4.88
CA LEU A 592 -19.75 -22.13 -6.07
C LEU A 592 -18.75 -23.21 -6.42
N ASP A 593 -19.19 -24.46 -6.53
CA ASP A 593 -18.31 -25.63 -6.68
C ASP A 593 -17.27 -25.56 -7.79
N THR A 594 -17.53 -24.85 -8.90
CA THR A 594 -16.57 -24.73 -10.02
C THR A 594 -15.65 -23.50 -9.90
N MET A 595 -15.85 -22.69 -8.86
CA MET A 595 -15.17 -21.40 -8.65
C MET A 595 -14.71 -21.19 -7.21
N ARG A 596 -14.62 -22.24 -6.38
CA ARG A 596 -14.09 -22.13 -5.00
C ARG A 596 -12.62 -21.70 -4.97
N TRP A 597 -11.93 -21.74 -6.11
CA TRP A 597 -10.60 -21.18 -6.32
C TRP A 597 -10.59 -19.67 -6.55
N ALA A 598 -11.71 -19.03 -6.89
CA ALA A 598 -11.72 -17.63 -7.32
C ALA A 598 -12.02 -16.67 -6.14
N PRO A 599 -11.18 -15.64 -5.90
CA PRO A 599 -11.49 -14.58 -4.94
C PRO A 599 -12.79 -13.82 -5.27
N LYS A 600 -13.57 -13.49 -4.23
CA LYS A 600 -14.81 -12.69 -4.35
C LYS A 600 -14.54 -11.21 -4.59
N SER A 601 -13.41 -10.70 -4.12
CA SER A 601 -13.05 -9.29 -4.19
C SER A 601 -11.54 -9.12 -4.13
N PHE A 602 -10.99 -8.37 -5.09
CA PHE A 602 -9.62 -7.88 -5.07
C PHE A 602 -9.41 -6.85 -3.97
N LEU A 603 -10.44 -6.06 -3.63
CA LEU A 603 -10.36 -5.00 -2.61
C LEU A 603 -10.41 -5.50 -1.16
N HIS A 604 -10.61 -6.80 -0.94
CA HIS A 604 -10.61 -7.36 0.41
C HIS A 604 -9.18 -7.33 1.00
N PRO A 605 -8.98 -6.90 2.28
CA PRO A 605 -7.65 -6.73 2.88
C PRO A 605 -6.72 -7.92 2.70
N SER A 606 -7.22 -9.12 2.98
CA SER A 606 -6.45 -10.35 2.80
C SER A 606 -6.10 -10.63 1.33
N THR A 607 -6.96 -10.27 0.37
CA THR A 607 -6.75 -10.58 -1.05
C THR A 607 -5.66 -9.71 -1.68
N TRP A 608 -5.60 -8.42 -1.34
CA TRP A 608 -4.64 -7.51 -1.97
C TRP A 608 -3.28 -7.44 -1.27
N ALA A 609 -3.20 -7.86 0.00
CA ALA A 609 -1.98 -7.76 0.80
C ALA A 609 -0.79 -8.55 0.24
N VAL A 610 -1.04 -9.64 -0.49
CA VAL A 610 0.01 -10.48 -1.09
C VAL A 610 -0.19 -10.49 -2.60
N PRO A 611 0.69 -9.84 -3.40
CA PRO A 611 0.62 -9.97 -4.84
C PRO A 611 0.83 -11.45 -5.23
N PRO A 612 0.07 -11.96 -6.22
CA PRO A 612 0.27 -13.33 -6.70
C PRO A 612 1.72 -13.52 -7.18
N PRO A 613 2.39 -14.62 -6.79
CA PRO A 613 3.76 -14.88 -7.24
C PRO A 613 3.76 -15.01 -8.77
N LYS A 614 4.79 -14.45 -9.43
CA LYS A 614 5.04 -14.70 -10.84
C LYS A 614 5.57 -16.11 -10.99
N THR A 615 4.81 -16.94 -11.68
CA THR A 615 5.14 -18.37 -11.85
C THR A 615 5.52 -18.71 -13.30
N GLY A 616 5.12 -17.85 -14.26
CA GLY A 616 5.19 -18.18 -15.68
C GLY A 616 4.21 -19.27 -16.12
N LEU A 617 3.37 -19.76 -15.20
CA LEU A 617 2.34 -20.76 -15.43
C LEU A 617 0.96 -20.10 -15.45
N THR A 618 0.06 -20.69 -16.21
CA THR A 618 -1.35 -20.28 -16.25
C THR A 618 -2.28 -21.46 -15.99
N ALA A 619 -3.50 -21.13 -15.56
CA ALA A 619 -4.57 -22.10 -15.42
C ALA A 619 -5.79 -21.66 -16.25
N LYS A 620 -6.43 -22.63 -16.91
CA LYS A 620 -7.61 -22.43 -17.76
C LYS A 620 -8.89 -22.50 -16.96
N VAL A 621 -9.71 -21.46 -17.06
CA VAL A 621 -11.03 -21.37 -16.45
C VAL A 621 -12.05 -22.01 -17.41
N LEU A 622 -12.61 -23.14 -17.00
CA LEU A 622 -13.67 -23.86 -17.72
C LEU A 622 -14.93 -23.96 -16.85
N ASP A 623 -16.07 -24.32 -17.46
CA ASP A 623 -17.35 -24.42 -16.74
C ASP A 623 -17.33 -25.47 -15.63
N ASP A 624 -16.40 -26.40 -15.70
CA ASP A 624 -16.33 -27.57 -14.88
C ASP A 624 -15.18 -27.48 -13.83
N GLY A 625 -14.43 -26.39 -13.83
CA GLY A 625 -13.39 -26.05 -12.85
C GLY A 625 -12.18 -25.35 -13.47
N LEU A 626 -11.06 -25.42 -12.78
CA LEU A 626 -9.79 -24.84 -13.18
C LEU A 626 -8.84 -25.94 -13.66
N HIS A 627 -8.32 -25.79 -14.88
CA HIS A 627 -7.47 -26.76 -15.55
C HIS A 627 -6.02 -26.26 -15.62
N PHE A 628 -5.06 -27.06 -15.18
CA PHE A 628 -3.64 -26.66 -15.15
C PHE A 628 -2.69 -27.86 -15.25
N SER A 629 -1.44 -27.59 -15.64
CA SER A 629 -0.35 -28.56 -15.80
C SER A 629 0.99 -27.84 -15.61
N GLY A 630 2.10 -28.59 -15.57
CA GLY A 630 3.46 -28.00 -15.47
C GLY A 630 3.83 -27.51 -14.07
N VAL A 631 3.15 -27.98 -13.03
CA VAL A 631 3.41 -27.64 -11.62
C VAL A 631 3.79 -28.88 -10.83
N ASN A 632 4.72 -28.73 -9.89
CA ASN A 632 5.06 -29.82 -8.98
C ASN A 632 3.89 -30.13 -8.04
N ALA A 633 3.59 -31.42 -7.86
CA ALA A 633 2.49 -31.86 -7.01
C ALA A 633 2.87 -33.08 -6.16
N PHE A 634 2.37 -33.08 -4.92
CA PHE A 634 2.46 -34.22 -4.02
C PHE A 634 1.09 -34.87 -3.96
N TYR A 635 1.03 -36.14 -4.32
CA TYR A 635 -0.19 -36.90 -4.18
C TYR A 635 -0.40 -37.30 -2.71
N LEU A 636 -1.53 -36.90 -2.14
CA LEU A 636 -1.90 -37.17 -0.76
C LEU A 636 -2.90 -38.33 -0.69
N GLN A 637 -2.38 -39.56 -0.64
CA GLN A 637 -3.21 -40.75 -0.46
C GLN A 637 -3.68 -40.83 1.00
N SER A 638 -5.00 -40.79 1.23
CA SER A 638 -5.63 -41.01 2.54
C SER A 638 -5.28 -40.00 3.64
N VAL A 639 -5.25 -38.70 3.30
CA VAL A 639 -5.17 -37.64 4.31
C VAL A 639 -6.54 -37.40 4.95
N ASP A 640 -6.60 -37.48 6.27
CA ASP A 640 -7.83 -37.17 7.02
C ASP A 640 -8.14 -35.68 6.93
N LEU A 641 -9.39 -35.35 6.61
CA LEU A 641 -9.87 -33.97 6.69
C LEU A 641 -9.87 -33.53 8.17
N PRO A 642 -9.37 -32.32 8.48
CA PRO A 642 -9.39 -31.83 9.85
C PRO A 642 -10.81 -31.80 10.43
N SER A 643 -10.97 -32.28 11.66
CA SER A 643 -12.28 -32.34 12.33
C SER A 643 -12.70 -31.03 12.98
N LEU A 644 -11.76 -30.09 13.14
CA LEU A 644 -11.98 -28.78 13.76
C LEU A 644 -11.76 -27.69 12.72
N GLU A 645 -12.69 -26.75 12.65
CA GLU A 645 -12.66 -25.66 11.66
C GLU A 645 -11.41 -24.79 11.78
N ASP A 646 -10.99 -24.56 13.01
CA ASP A 646 -9.79 -23.81 13.34
C ASP A 646 -8.52 -24.65 13.17
N SER A 647 -8.49 -25.65 12.27
CA SER A 647 -7.28 -26.42 11.97
C SER A 647 -6.53 -25.87 10.72
N MET A 648 -5.23 -26.09 10.58
CA MET A 648 -4.36 -25.74 9.44
C MET A 648 -3.50 -26.96 9.14
N ILE A 649 -3.25 -27.29 7.89
CA ILE A 649 -2.33 -28.39 7.56
C ILE A 649 -0.92 -27.81 7.39
N GLU A 650 0.04 -28.33 8.15
CA GLU A 650 1.48 -28.05 8.09
C GLU A 650 2.19 -29.25 7.45
N PHE A 651 3.20 -28.98 6.61
CA PHE A 651 4.06 -30.01 6.03
C PHE A 651 5.52 -29.77 6.45
N GLN A 652 6.16 -30.67 7.18
CA GLN A 652 7.58 -30.60 7.54
C GLN A 652 8.40 -31.61 6.74
N ALA A 653 9.57 -31.21 6.21
CA ALA A 653 10.54 -32.18 5.69
C ALA A 653 11.13 -33.02 6.83
N GLY A 654 10.93 -34.35 6.81
CA GLY A 654 11.28 -35.24 7.92
C GLY A 654 12.79 -35.45 8.15
N VAL A 655 13.12 -36.11 9.28
CA VAL A 655 14.48 -36.65 9.54
C VAL A 655 14.87 -37.67 8.47
N ASP A 656 13.87 -38.45 8.05
CA ASP A 656 13.94 -39.37 6.92
C ASP A 656 13.93 -38.55 5.62
N PRO A 657 15.00 -38.59 4.81
CA PRO A 657 15.07 -37.86 3.54
C PRO A 657 14.04 -38.36 2.54
N THR A 658 13.33 -39.46 2.83
CA THR A 658 12.27 -40.05 2.00
C THR A 658 10.86 -39.74 2.48
N ALA A 659 10.63 -38.85 3.47
CA ALA A 659 9.26 -38.51 3.88
C ALA A 659 9.02 -37.07 4.37
N TYR A 660 7.76 -36.61 4.24
CA TYR A 660 7.23 -35.39 4.86
C TYR A 660 6.31 -35.75 6.04
N THR A 661 6.29 -34.90 7.07
CA THR A 661 5.39 -34.97 8.22
C THR A 661 4.26 -33.96 8.05
N MET A 662 3.02 -34.40 8.21
CA MET A 662 1.87 -33.50 8.22
C MET A 662 1.42 -33.18 9.66
N LEU A 663 1.20 -31.90 10.02
CA LEU A 663 0.70 -31.44 11.32
C LEU A 663 -0.59 -30.62 11.16
N LEU A 664 -1.45 -30.59 12.17
CA LEU A 664 -2.69 -29.81 12.17
C LEU A 664 -2.58 -28.62 13.15
N THR A 665 -2.34 -27.39 12.67
CA THR A 665 -2.26 -26.14 13.47
C THR A 665 -3.53 -25.30 13.29
N LYS A 666 -3.60 -23.96 13.42
CA LYS A 666 -4.87 -23.19 13.34
C LYS A 666 -4.86 -22.08 12.29
N ASN A 667 -5.87 -22.01 11.40
CA ASN A 667 -6.01 -20.95 10.38
C ASN A 667 -7.44 -20.43 10.28
N VAL A 668 -7.61 -19.13 10.01
CA VAL A 668 -8.87 -18.38 10.14
C VAL A 668 -9.49 -17.93 8.81
N ASP A 669 -8.83 -18.18 7.67
CA ASP A 669 -9.19 -17.57 6.36
C ASP A 669 -9.35 -18.55 5.17
N ASN A 670 -9.20 -19.87 5.38
CA ASN A 670 -9.50 -20.89 4.37
C ASN A 670 -11.01 -21.16 4.24
N PRO A 671 -11.48 -21.82 3.16
CA PRO A 671 -12.79 -22.48 3.17
C PRO A 671 -12.89 -23.39 4.39
N SER A 672 -14.06 -23.41 5.03
CA SER A 672 -14.28 -24.29 6.19
C SER A 672 -14.00 -25.74 5.82
N TRP A 673 -13.33 -26.50 6.69
CA TRP A 673 -13.02 -27.90 6.40
C TRP A 673 -14.31 -28.69 6.14
N ASN A 674 -15.40 -28.38 6.86
CA ASN A 674 -16.69 -29.00 6.58
C ASN A 674 -17.21 -28.72 5.16
N SER A 675 -16.99 -27.52 4.60
CA SER A 675 -17.38 -27.22 3.21
C SER A 675 -16.57 -28.02 2.19
N LEU A 676 -15.34 -28.40 2.53
CA LEU A 676 -14.45 -29.18 1.66
C LEU A 676 -14.72 -30.69 1.75
N ARG A 677 -15.38 -31.17 2.81
CA ARG A 677 -15.65 -32.60 3.04
C ARG A 677 -16.24 -33.35 1.83
N PRO A 678 -17.21 -32.82 1.06
CA PRO A 678 -17.74 -33.51 -0.12
C PRO A 678 -16.69 -33.71 -1.21
N PHE A 679 -15.67 -32.86 -1.25
CA PHE A 679 -14.64 -32.79 -2.27
C PHE A 679 -13.27 -33.30 -1.80
N TRP A 680 -13.16 -33.71 -0.53
CA TRP A 680 -11.93 -34.23 0.09
C TRP A 680 -11.66 -35.68 -0.31
N LYS A 681 -11.54 -35.89 -1.61
CA LYS A 681 -11.19 -37.15 -2.26
C LYS A 681 -10.23 -36.78 -3.39
N CYS A 682 -9.11 -37.49 -3.51
CA CYS A 682 -8.10 -37.19 -4.54
C CYS A 682 -7.52 -35.77 -4.36
N VAL A 683 -6.68 -35.59 -3.34
CA VAL A 683 -6.07 -34.29 -3.00
C VAL A 683 -4.59 -34.28 -3.41
N CYS A 684 -4.14 -33.18 -4.00
CA CYS A 684 -2.74 -32.89 -4.24
C CYS A 684 -2.31 -31.65 -3.47
N LEU A 685 -1.08 -31.65 -2.98
CA LEU A 685 -0.39 -30.45 -2.51
C LEU A 685 0.45 -29.88 -3.65
N LEU A 686 0.23 -28.61 -3.96
CA LEU A 686 1.00 -27.83 -4.93
C LEU A 686 1.92 -26.85 -4.20
N TRP A 687 3.08 -26.57 -4.78
CA TRP A 687 4.00 -25.54 -4.29
C TRP A 687 4.74 -24.90 -5.45
N HIS A 688 5.13 -23.64 -5.26
CA HIS A 688 5.97 -22.92 -6.21
C HIS A 688 7.46 -23.17 -5.91
N GLU A 689 7.88 -22.89 -4.67
CA GLU A 689 9.24 -23.12 -4.18
C GLU A 689 9.19 -23.82 -2.82
N LEU A 690 10.12 -24.76 -2.60
CA LEU A 690 10.30 -25.38 -1.28
C LEU A 690 11.13 -24.45 -0.39
N PRO A 691 10.87 -24.45 0.93
CA PRO A 691 11.62 -23.60 1.84
C PRO A 691 13.10 -24.01 1.91
N HIS A 692 13.98 -23.01 1.93
CA HIS A 692 15.40 -23.21 2.28
C HIS A 692 15.54 -23.56 3.77
N SER A 693 16.71 -24.09 4.16
CA SER A 693 16.95 -24.58 5.53
C SER A 693 16.55 -23.58 6.61
N GLY A 694 15.62 -23.96 7.49
CA GLY A 694 15.13 -23.13 8.60
C GLY A 694 13.95 -22.21 8.28
N GLY A 695 13.45 -22.17 7.03
CA GLY A 695 12.33 -21.32 6.62
C GLY A 695 11.01 -22.08 6.39
N PHE A 696 10.02 -21.34 5.87
CA PHE A 696 8.73 -21.87 5.39
C PHE A 696 8.39 -21.29 4.01
N SER A 697 7.51 -21.97 3.26
CA SER A 697 6.91 -21.49 2.03
C SER A 697 5.40 -21.78 2.03
N HIS A 698 4.66 -21.12 1.15
CA HIS A 698 3.22 -21.33 1.01
C HIS A 698 2.92 -22.45 -0.01
N GLY A 699 2.07 -23.39 0.39
CA GLY A 699 1.52 -24.44 -0.47
C GLY A 699 0.02 -24.28 -0.68
N VAL A 700 -0.53 -25.03 -1.63
CA VAL A 700 -1.96 -25.05 -1.94
C VAL A 700 -2.44 -26.49 -2.11
N LEU A 701 -3.42 -26.89 -1.33
CA LEU A 701 -4.16 -28.13 -1.54
C LEU A 701 -5.22 -27.93 -2.59
N VAL A 702 -5.34 -28.88 -3.51
CA VAL A 702 -6.32 -28.89 -4.59
C VAL A 702 -6.97 -30.26 -4.70
N SER A 703 -8.25 -30.30 -5.09
CA SER A 703 -8.79 -31.52 -5.70
C SER A 703 -8.14 -31.78 -7.05
N TYR A 704 -7.99 -33.04 -7.40
CA TYR A 704 -7.87 -33.43 -8.80
C TYR A 704 -8.98 -34.40 -9.21
N SER A 705 -9.39 -34.32 -10.47
CA SER A 705 -10.37 -35.22 -11.08
C SER A 705 -10.08 -35.39 -12.57
N GLY A 706 -10.52 -36.51 -13.16
CA GLY A 706 -10.39 -36.76 -14.60
C GLY A 706 -9.07 -37.39 -15.06
N VAL A 707 -8.24 -37.88 -14.14
CA VAL A 707 -7.01 -38.64 -14.41
C VAL A 707 -6.99 -39.89 -13.54
N ASP A 708 -6.56 -41.04 -14.09
CA ASP A 708 -6.41 -42.29 -13.33
C ASP A 708 -5.26 -42.16 -12.32
N GLU A 709 -5.43 -42.70 -11.11
CA GLU A 709 -4.37 -42.76 -10.08
C GLU A 709 -3.13 -43.48 -10.61
N GLN A 710 -3.31 -44.49 -11.46
CA GLN A 710 -2.19 -45.21 -12.09
C GLN A 710 -1.46 -44.37 -13.13
N GLU A 711 -2.15 -43.50 -13.86
CA GLU A 711 -1.55 -42.58 -14.83
C GLU A 711 -0.74 -41.47 -14.14
N LEU A 712 -1.21 -40.99 -12.98
CA LEU A 712 -0.49 -40.03 -12.14
C LEU A 712 0.76 -40.64 -11.47
N CYS A 713 0.74 -41.94 -11.20
CA CYS A 713 1.82 -42.67 -10.54
C CYS A 713 2.73 -43.48 -11.49
N ALA A 714 2.64 -43.26 -12.80
CA ALA A 714 3.54 -43.88 -13.77
C ALA A 714 4.71 -42.93 -14.09
N GLU A 715 5.93 -43.46 -14.33
CA GLU A 715 7.01 -42.65 -14.93
C GLU A 715 6.49 -42.06 -16.24
N PRO A 716 6.44 -40.72 -16.39
CA PRO A 716 5.77 -40.12 -17.54
C PRO A 716 6.54 -40.49 -18.82
N PRO A 717 5.86 -41.04 -19.84
CA PRO A 717 6.49 -41.16 -21.16
C PRO A 717 6.89 -39.77 -21.62
N HIS A 718 8.12 -39.63 -22.15
CA HIS A 718 8.72 -38.34 -22.50
C HIS A 718 7.71 -37.37 -23.16
N ALA A 719 7.50 -36.22 -22.51
CA ALA A 719 6.84 -35.01 -23.02
C ALA A 719 5.30 -34.93 -23.06
N GLN A 720 4.53 -35.79 -22.38
CA GLN A 720 3.07 -35.62 -22.32
C GLN A 720 2.61 -34.93 -21.03
N GLN A 721 2.06 -33.71 -21.16
CA GLN A 721 1.61 -32.95 -19.99
C GLN A 721 0.28 -33.48 -19.45
N THR A 722 0.21 -33.74 -18.14
CA THR A 722 -1.03 -34.19 -17.49
C THR A 722 -1.82 -32.98 -17.00
N VAL A 723 -3.06 -32.83 -17.47
CA VAL A 723 -3.93 -31.73 -17.08
C VAL A 723 -4.73 -32.12 -15.85
N LEU A 724 -4.50 -31.44 -14.74
CA LEU A 724 -5.34 -31.54 -13.56
C LEU A 724 -6.54 -30.63 -13.67
N ARG A 725 -7.68 -31.12 -13.19
CA ARG A 725 -8.88 -30.34 -12.97
C ARG A 725 -9.16 -30.18 -11.49
N SER A 726 -9.20 -28.94 -11.02
CA SER A 726 -9.59 -28.61 -9.66
C SER A 726 -10.86 -27.78 -9.59
N ARG A 727 -11.68 -28.07 -8.58
CA ARG A 727 -12.92 -27.36 -8.26
C ARG A 727 -12.76 -26.43 -7.05
N TRP A 728 -11.82 -26.75 -6.17
CA TRP A 728 -11.53 -26.02 -4.94
C TRP A 728 -10.05 -26.00 -4.64
N LEU A 729 -9.64 -25.05 -3.80
CA LEU A 729 -8.31 -25.03 -3.24
C LEU A 729 -8.32 -24.55 -1.79
N ALA A 730 -7.33 -24.97 -1.02
CA ALA A 730 -7.11 -24.52 0.36
C ALA A 730 -5.62 -24.22 0.56
N GLN A 731 -5.30 -23.09 1.16
CA GLN A 731 -3.91 -22.68 1.37
C GLN A 731 -3.31 -23.35 2.59
N VAL A 732 -2.04 -23.71 2.52
CA VAL A 732 -1.30 -24.41 3.58
C VAL A 732 0.12 -23.86 3.68
N ASN A 733 0.84 -24.20 4.75
CA ASN A 733 2.24 -23.82 4.93
C ASN A 733 3.14 -25.06 4.88
N ILE A 734 4.31 -24.92 4.26
CA ILE A 734 5.33 -25.95 4.10
C ILE A 734 6.58 -25.48 4.84
N PHE A 735 7.13 -26.27 5.74
CA PHE A 735 8.28 -25.96 6.59
C PHE A 735 9.50 -26.79 6.21
N ALA A 736 10.67 -26.14 6.25
CA ALA A 736 11.94 -26.83 6.11
C ALA A 736 12.19 -27.77 7.29
N LYS A 737 13.11 -28.72 7.10
CA LYS A 737 13.49 -29.68 8.14
C LYS A 737 13.95 -28.97 9.41
N GLY A 738 13.33 -29.31 10.54
CA GLY A 738 13.61 -28.68 11.84
C GLY A 738 13.03 -27.28 12.01
N GLY A 739 12.29 -26.77 11.02
CA GLY A 739 11.40 -25.63 11.20
C GLY A 739 10.24 -26.02 12.10
N ASP A 740 9.97 -25.20 13.09
CA ASP A 740 8.93 -25.41 14.09
C ASP A 740 7.95 -24.25 14.00
N TRP A 741 6.65 -24.53 13.88
CA TRP A 741 5.60 -23.51 13.88
C TRP A 741 5.62 -22.69 15.16
N ASP A 742 5.90 -23.30 16.32
CA ASP A 742 5.93 -22.57 17.59
C ASP A 742 7.16 -21.65 17.65
N ALA A 743 8.32 -22.11 17.22
CA ALA A 743 9.53 -21.27 17.08
C ALA A 743 9.37 -20.19 15.99
N PHE A 744 8.63 -20.47 14.92
CA PHE A 744 8.28 -19.53 13.86
C PHE A 744 7.31 -18.46 14.36
N VAL A 745 6.20 -18.84 14.99
CA VAL A 745 5.25 -17.90 15.59
C VAL A 745 5.92 -17.10 16.70
N ALA A 746 6.88 -17.67 17.43
CA ALA A 746 7.69 -16.96 18.42
C ALA A 746 8.74 -16.04 17.79
N SER A 747 9.22 -16.32 16.56
CA SER A 747 10.20 -15.48 15.85
C SER A 747 9.56 -14.40 14.98
N PHE A 748 8.27 -14.51 14.67
CA PHE A 748 7.47 -13.46 14.05
C PHE A 748 6.77 -12.62 15.12
N PRO A 749 6.93 -11.28 15.15
CA PRO A 749 6.00 -10.46 15.90
C PRO A 749 4.59 -10.69 15.37
N THR A 750 3.61 -10.72 16.28
CA THR A 750 2.15 -10.81 16.08
C THR A 750 1.71 -10.46 14.65
N ARG A 751 1.43 -11.48 13.82
CA ARG A 751 0.84 -11.25 12.48
C ARG A 751 -0.62 -10.80 12.59
N TYR A 752 -0.95 -9.96 11.62
CA TYR A 752 -2.19 -9.24 11.36
C TYR A 752 -3.45 -10.09 11.55
N GLY A 753 -4.34 -9.64 12.43
CA GLY A 753 -5.72 -10.09 12.49
C GLY A 753 -6.54 -9.55 11.32
N LYS A 754 -7.78 -10.04 11.23
CA LYS A 754 -8.72 -9.88 10.11
C LYS A 754 -9.01 -8.43 9.66
N ASP A 755 -8.67 -7.43 10.49
CA ASP A 755 -8.89 -6.00 10.23
C ASP A 755 -7.59 -5.16 10.14
N GLY A 756 -6.41 -5.81 10.07
CA GLY A 756 -5.11 -5.11 10.07
C GLY A 756 -4.65 -4.60 11.45
N ASP A 757 -5.34 -4.98 12.53
CA ASP A 757 -4.86 -4.87 13.91
C ASP A 757 -4.07 -6.12 14.30
N LEU A 758 -3.17 -5.96 15.27
CA LEU A 758 -2.34 -7.06 15.78
C LEU A 758 -3.26 -8.10 16.43
N LEU A 759 -2.98 -9.38 16.21
CA LEU A 759 -3.37 -10.35 17.22
C LEU A 759 -2.59 -10.00 18.50
N PRO A 760 -3.21 -9.82 19.66
CA PRO A 760 -2.48 -9.75 20.91
C PRO A 760 -1.71 -11.06 21.12
N ARG A 761 -0.66 -11.00 21.94
CA ARG A 761 -0.02 -12.14 22.63
C ARG A 761 -0.97 -12.91 23.56
N GLN A 762 -2.27 -12.90 23.31
CA GLN A 762 -3.13 -13.92 23.89
C GLN A 762 -2.82 -15.18 23.11
N ALA A 763 -2.12 -16.08 23.79
CA ALA A 763 -2.22 -17.50 23.59
C ALA A 763 -3.40 -17.81 22.66
N VAL A 764 -3.09 -18.00 21.37
CA VAL A 764 -3.75 -19.11 20.72
C VAL A 764 -3.44 -20.22 21.70
N ASP A 765 -4.44 -20.67 22.44
CA ASP A 765 -4.45 -22.06 22.84
C ASP A 765 -4.29 -22.78 21.50
N VAL A 766 -3.04 -22.94 21.06
CA VAL A 766 -2.64 -23.91 20.07
C VAL A 766 -2.85 -25.15 20.88
N ILE A 767 -4.10 -25.57 20.95
CA ILE A 767 -4.42 -26.95 21.18
C ILE A 767 -3.88 -27.58 19.90
N VAL A 768 -2.58 -27.89 19.91
CA VAL A 768 -2.01 -28.91 19.06
C VAL A 768 -2.83 -30.11 19.46
N HIS A 769 -3.89 -30.38 18.71
CA HIS A 769 -4.49 -31.69 18.80
C HIS A 769 -3.38 -32.61 18.33
N PRO A 770 -2.86 -33.51 19.19
CA PRO A 770 -1.88 -34.49 18.75
C PRO A 770 -2.62 -35.46 17.82
N SER A 771 -2.90 -35.01 16.61
CA SER A 771 -3.11 -35.87 15.47
C SER A 771 -1.76 -36.55 15.25
N ARG A 772 -1.78 -37.88 15.11
CA ARG A 772 -0.55 -38.63 14.88
C ARG A 772 0.08 -38.10 13.58
N PRO A 773 1.35 -37.65 13.60
CA PRO A 773 2.01 -37.21 12.38
C PRO A 773 1.93 -38.31 11.34
N GLN A 774 1.31 -38.02 10.20
CA GLN A 774 1.28 -38.93 9.06
C GLN A 774 2.55 -38.72 8.25
N LYS A 775 3.25 -39.82 7.95
CA LYS A 775 4.43 -39.80 7.07
C LYS A 775 3.99 -40.01 5.62
N ILE A 776 4.36 -39.09 4.74
CA ILE A 776 4.11 -39.17 3.31
C ILE A 776 5.45 -39.43 2.61
N SER A 777 5.58 -40.53 1.84
CA SER A 777 6.83 -40.88 1.14
C SER A 777 7.14 -39.91 -0.01
N LYS A 778 8.43 -39.56 -0.19
CA LYS A 778 8.99 -38.79 -1.31
C LYS A 778 9.07 -39.58 -2.60
N GLU A 779 9.00 -40.90 -2.56
CA GLU A 779 8.83 -41.73 -3.77
C GLU A 779 7.49 -41.45 -4.46
N ARG A 780 6.62 -40.64 -3.84
CA ARG A 780 5.36 -40.13 -4.37
C ARG A 780 5.46 -38.66 -4.80
N GLU A 781 6.68 -38.13 -4.96
CA GLU A 781 6.94 -36.87 -5.67
C GLU A 781 6.65 -37.09 -7.15
N TRP A 782 5.58 -36.46 -7.63
CA TRP A 782 5.28 -36.45 -9.06
C TRP A 782 5.35 -35.01 -9.53
N CYS A 783 6.35 -34.72 -10.34
CA CYS A 783 6.29 -33.51 -11.15
C CYS A 783 5.19 -33.73 -12.19
N ILE A 784 4.09 -32.99 -12.09
CA ILE A 784 3.08 -32.96 -13.16
C ILE A 784 3.67 -32.07 -14.24
N TYR A 785 4.52 -32.67 -15.08
CA TYR A 785 5.07 -32.02 -16.26
C TYR A 785 3.97 -31.71 -17.26
#